data_AF-A0A0B4HU44-F1
#
_entry.id   AF-A0A0B4HU44-F1
#
_cell.length_a   1.000
_cell.length_b   1.000
_cell.length_c   1.000
_cell.angle_alpha   90.00
_cell.angle_beta   90.00
_cell.angle_gamma   90.00
#
_symmetry.space_group_name_H-M   'P 1'
#
loop_
_entity.id
_entity.type
_entity.pdbx_description
1 polymer ?
#
loop_
_entity_poly.entity_id
_entity_poly.type
_entity_poly.pdbx_seq_one_letter_code
_entity_poly.pdbx_strand_id
1 'polypeptide(L)'
;MAISWKSFDFFEVSQVSLPDDETRSLFDANEISSICSGSDSLFLGGSDGSVSIIGKSWKAVRTFQAHDAGRVTHMRQVEGTSLLITVAEDLSSEPVLKAWALDKLVKKTNMPTCLSTLTINNGRRQFPISAFAASDDLSQIAVGFGNGAVTVIRGDLIHDLGTKQRIVFESEEPVTGVQLATDEKLTTLFISTTTRIVKLGLSRKGQGLPPKTVEDSGCAWGCMTLDKETGDVVVARDDAIYTYSLDGRGPPKAYEAPKTLIAMYENYVALKCLPTGVNGRDPDSMRRRFGGGGNDDLFNATMFVLLEPDLRVIAHSETIMSPVRFIFDVWGDLYTMSEEGKIYRYHEKPLQQRLEMLYQRNMFPLAIELAQGSGMDSQQQSIIYRKFGDHLYQKADYDGAMMQYIRAIDTTEPSQVIRKFLDTQRIHNLIQYLEQLHEHRKATADHTTLLLNCYAKLKDIAKLEKFIRSPGDLKFDLDTAIVMCRQGGYYEQAAYLAKRHGETELVADILIEDSKSYGEALGYIWRQDPEVAYPCMQKYARVLIENCPKEATKLFIDYYTGKYRPRKSTVAIPGETSSTGGLTSGTSSAVQNLTNYLPFPYMGTSSGPTATPGTPSNTKQPASNGALELGEDDHPPPKYTVPAPRTAFSSFIDHPDEFITFLEACLEEGDLKVSDRTDLYTTLFEMYLYKASEKKGHHREEWEGKAKKLIEGEHVPMESSNVLLLSDLSNFRDGTVLVKEQAGLLFDIFRSYTSAKDTRGAIKALRKYGPEEPQLYPAALAYLTSDPKVLEEAGPDELANVLSKIDKDGLMAPLQVVQTLVGQSSAGGVATMGMIKPYLHDTITRERKEIQDNRRQIDTLRVDTEKRRAEIADLGSKPAVFQATRCSDCGQGLDLPAVHFLCKHSFHQRCLRGGEGDEVECPQCAGGNDLIRKMREEQRKAAEKHDLFKIELEGSEDRFGTVARWFGRGVMDGQNNDADI
;
A
#
# COMPACT_ATOMS: atom_id res chain seq x y z
N MET A 1 -30.00 5.48 -20.65
CA MET A 1 -29.65 6.89 -20.93
C MET A 1 -28.72 6.91 -22.13
N ALA A 2 -28.86 7.85 -23.06
CA ALA A 2 -27.88 8.01 -24.13
C ALA A 2 -26.57 8.55 -23.52
N ILE A 3 -25.48 7.81 -23.65
CA ILE A 3 -24.18 8.19 -23.08
C ILE A 3 -23.50 9.12 -24.08
N SER A 4 -23.56 10.43 -23.81
CA SER A 4 -22.91 11.42 -24.66
C SER A 4 -21.38 11.30 -24.56
N TRP A 5 -20.74 11.08 -25.70
CA TRP A 5 -19.31 11.33 -25.86
C TRP A 5 -19.02 12.81 -25.65
N LYS A 6 -17.81 13.14 -25.15
CA LYS A 6 -17.36 14.52 -24.94
C LYS A 6 -16.19 14.82 -25.85
N SER A 7 -16.26 15.87 -26.65
CA SER A 7 -15.13 16.29 -27.49
C SER A 7 -14.14 17.18 -26.76
N PHE A 8 -12.87 16.95 -27.03
CA PHE A 8 -11.71 17.78 -26.71
C PHE A 8 -10.77 17.75 -27.93
N ASP A 9 -9.77 18.61 -27.93
CA ASP A 9 -8.74 18.65 -28.97
C ASP A 9 -7.39 18.33 -28.32
N PHE A 10 -7.26 17.08 -27.87
CA PHE A 10 -6.04 16.52 -27.29
C PHE A 10 -4.90 16.41 -28.30
N PHE A 11 -5.20 16.52 -29.60
CA PHE A 11 -4.21 16.55 -30.67
C PHE A 11 -3.91 17.98 -31.15
N GLU A 12 -2.68 18.21 -31.59
CA GLU A 12 -2.28 19.37 -32.40
C GLU A 12 -2.18 18.94 -33.87
N VAL A 13 -2.90 19.63 -34.75
CA VAL A 13 -2.94 19.30 -36.17
C VAL A 13 -1.98 20.21 -36.95
N SER A 14 -1.07 19.63 -37.72
CA SER A 14 -0.27 20.36 -38.72
C SER A 14 -0.37 19.72 -40.10
N GLN A 15 -0.28 20.51 -41.16
CA GLN A 15 -0.13 19.97 -42.51
C GLN A 15 1.34 19.64 -42.75
N VAL A 16 1.60 18.46 -43.30
CA VAL A 16 2.95 17.98 -43.67
C VAL A 16 3.58 18.86 -44.75
N SER A 17 4.84 19.24 -44.54
CA SER A 17 5.59 20.14 -45.42
C SER A 17 6.70 19.42 -46.19
N LEU A 18 6.29 18.49 -47.06
CA LEU A 18 7.16 17.72 -47.98
C LEU A 18 8.24 18.63 -48.61
N PRO A 19 9.54 18.44 -48.36
CA PRO A 19 10.56 19.40 -48.76
C PRO A 19 11.22 19.12 -50.12
N ASP A 20 11.13 17.90 -50.65
CA ASP A 20 11.69 17.53 -51.95
C ASP A 20 10.60 17.35 -53.02
N ASP A 21 10.84 17.89 -54.21
CA ASP A 21 9.87 17.81 -55.31
C ASP A 21 9.66 16.37 -55.84
N GLU A 22 10.64 15.48 -55.63
CA GLU A 22 10.49 14.04 -55.94
C GLU A 22 9.51 13.35 -54.98
N THR A 23 9.50 13.68 -53.69
CA THR A 23 8.48 13.11 -52.78
C THR A 23 7.13 13.78 -52.94
N ARG A 24 7.07 15.08 -53.26
CA ARG A 24 5.81 15.73 -53.68
C ARG A 24 5.17 15.02 -54.86
N SER A 25 5.91 14.76 -55.94
CA SER A 25 5.35 14.09 -57.12
C SER A 25 4.82 12.68 -56.81
N LEU A 26 5.47 11.93 -55.92
CA LEU A 26 5.01 10.61 -55.46
C LEU A 26 3.68 10.65 -54.67
N PHE A 27 3.34 11.76 -54.02
CA PHE A 27 2.03 11.96 -53.37
C PHE A 27 0.99 12.57 -54.31
N ASP A 28 1.36 13.63 -55.02
CA ASP A 28 0.48 14.38 -55.92
C ASP A 28 -0.01 13.55 -57.11
N ALA A 29 0.78 12.56 -57.58
CA ALA A 29 0.42 11.69 -58.70
C ALA A 29 -0.67 10.64 -58.39
N ASN A 30 -1.07 10.48 -57.12
CA ASN A 30 -2.11 9.54 -56.67
C ASN A 30 -1.80 8.03 -56.91
N GLU A 31 -0.57 7.71 -57.35
CA GLU A 31 -0.05 6.38 -57.71
C GLU A 31 0.13 5.42 -56.51
N ILE A 32 -0.05 5.92 -55.27
CA ILE A 32 0.22 5.20 -54.02
C ILE A 32 -0.79 4.05 -53.82
N SER A 33 -0.40 2.86 -54.25
CA SER A 33 -1.27 1.69 -54.28
C SER A 33 -1.60 1.14 -52.89
N SER A 34 -0.64 1.17 -51.98
CA SER A 34 -0.78 0.74 -50.58
C SER A 34 0.22 1.46 -49.66
N ILE A 35 -0.12 1.45 -48.37
CA ILE A 35 0.64 2.08 -47.29
C ILE A 35 0.89 1.00 -46.24
N CYS A 36 2.02 0.30 -46.32
CA CYS A 36 2.34 -0.69 -45.29
C CYS A 36 2.94 -0.02 -44.09
N SER A 37 2.19 -0.06 -42.99
CA SER A 37 2.70 0.14 -41.66
C SER A 37 3.94 -0.71 -41.38
N GLY A 38 5.08 -0.03 -41.50
CA GLY A 38 6.39 -0.33 -40.92
C GLY A 38 6.90 0.90 -40.11
N SER A 39 7.74 0.86 -39.06
CA SER A 39 8.06 2.00 -38.09
C SER A 39 9.39 2.96 -37.85
N ASP A 40 10.26 3.93 -38.44
CA ASP A 40 11.08 4.81 -39.48
C ASP A 40 10.87 5.30 -40.97
N SER A 41 11.05 4.49 -42.04
CA SER A 41 10.95 4.75 -43.49
C SER A 41 9.62 4.43 -44.26
N LEU A 42 8.90 5.36 -44.90
CA LEU A 42 7.47 5.21 -45.30
C LEU A 42 7.26 4.43 -46.62
N PHE A 43 7.07 3.10 -46.64
CA PHE A 43 6.82 2.28 -47.89
C PHE A 43 5.58 2.63 -48.74
N LEU A 44 5.74 3.48 -49.73
CA LEU A 44 4.78 3.62 -50.83
C LEU A 44 4.82 2.30 -51.59
N GLY A 45 3.71 1.57 -51.65
CA GLY A 45 3.47 0.71 -52.79
C GLY A 45 3.15 1.63 -53.97
N GLY A 46 3.76 1.42 -55.13
CA GLY A 46 3.37 2.06 -56.38
C GLY A 46 2.33 1.23 -57.14
N SER A 47 1.57 1.87 -58.03
CA SER A 47 0.72 1.19 -59.02
C SER A 47 1.52 0.51 -60.13
N ASP A 48 2.80 0.87 -60.28
CA ASP A 48 3.78 0.37 -61.25
C ASP A 48 4.56 -0.88 -60.79
N GLY A 49 4.37 -1.31 -59.53
CA GLY A 49 5.16 -2.37 -58.91
C GLY A 49 6.43 -1.89 -58.18
N SER A 50 6.67 -0.57 -58.12
CA SER A 50 7.71 0.00 -57.26
C SER A 50 7.35 -0.09 -55.79
N VAL A 51 8.40 -0.08 -54.96
CA VAL A 51 8.31 0.30 -53.57
C VAL A 51 9.25 1.50 -53.38
N SER A 52 8.65 2.68 -53.22
CA SER A 52 9.31 3.96 -52.93
C SER A 52 9.13 4.29 -51.47
N ILE A 53 10.11 4.86 -50.79
CA ILE A 53 10.08 4.94 -49.31
C ILE A 53 10.39 6.38 -48.85
N ILE A 54 9.79 6.84 -47.74
CA ILE A 54 9.98 8.21 -47.17
C ILE A 54 10.54 8.11 -45.70
N GLY A 55 10.57 9.08 -44.76
CA GLY A 55 11.34 9.07 -43.47
C GLY A 55 11.57 10.48 -42.84
N LYS A 56 12.45 10.71 -41.81
CA LYS A 56 12.40 11.91 -40.87
C LYS A 56 12.12 13.21 -41.60
N SER A 57 12.93 13.42 -42.63
CA SER A 57 13.04 14.65 -43.38
C SER A 57 12.10 14.70 -44.59
N TRP A 58 11.26 13.68 -44.79
CA TRP A 58 10.41 13.47 -45.95
C TRP A 58 11.10 13.39 -47.33
N LYS A 59 12.39 12.95 -47.37
CA LYS A 59 13.31 12.98 -48.52
C LYS A 59 13.69 11.61 -49.15
N ALA A 60 12.91 11.01 -50.06
CA ALA A 60 13.17 9.67 -50.63
C ALA A 60 14.68 9.31 -50.82
N VAL A 61 15.19 8.28 -50.11
CA VAL A 61 16.60 7.82 -50.23
C VAL A 61 16.67 6.35 -50.67
N ARG A 62 15.53 5.63 -50.74
CA ARG A 62 15.40 4.44 -51.58
C ARG A 62 14.04 4.36 -52.27
N THR A 63 14.11 4.00 -53.54
CA THR A 63 13.05 3.44 -54.36
C THR A 63 13.64 2.25 -55.11
N PHE A 64 12.90 1.14 -55.19
CA PHE A 64 13.29 -0.01 -56.01
C PHE A 64 12.05 -0.66 -56.63
N GLN A 65 12.24 -1.38 -57.74
CA GLN A 65 11.14 -2.14 -58.35
C GLN A 65 11.03 -3.50 -57.64
N ALA A 66 9.92 -3.70 -56.92
CA ALA A 66 9.65 -4.97 -56.26
C ALA A 66 9.00 -5.98 -57.24
N HIS A 67 8.13 -5.51 -58.13
CA HIS A 67 7.46 -6.37 -59.11
C HIS A 67 7.55 -5.79 -60.50
N ASP A 68 7.86 -6.68 -61.45
CA ASP A 68 8.07 -6.37 -62.86
C ASP A 68 6.74 -6.07 -63.59
N ALA A 69 5.62 -6.47 -62.98
CA ALA A 69 4.25 -6.11 -63.34
C ALA A 69 3.33 -6.27 -62.11
N GLY A 70 2.22 -5.53 -62.07
CA GLY A 70 1.18 -5.62 -61.04
C GLY A 70 1.26 -4.54 -59.96
N ARG A 71 0.08 -4.14 -59.46
CA ARG A 71 -0.07 -3.14 -58.40
C ARG A 71 0.28 -3.78 -57.05
N VAL A 72 1.07 -3.09 -56.21
CA VAL A 72 1.35 -3.56 -54.84
C VAL A 72 0.14 -3.32 -53.92
N THR A 73 -0.77 -4.29 -53.79
CA THR A 73 -2.03 -4.10 -53.06
C THR A 73 -1.89 -4.25 -51.55
N HIS A 74 -1.03 -5.17 -51.09
CA HIS A 74 -0.73 -5.36 -49.69
C HIS A 74 0.77 -5.43 -49.43
N MET A 75 1.17 -4.88 -48.29
CA MET A 75 2.51 -5.02 -47.72
C MET A 75 2.33 -5.13 -46.20
N ARG A 76 3.12 -5.97 -45.51
CA ARG A 76 3.09 -6.11 -44.04
C ARG A 76 4.47 -6.37 -43.48
N GLN A 77 4.78 -5.62 -42.43
CA GLN A 77 6.07 -5.56 -41.78
C GLN A 77 6.12 -6.46 -40.51
N VAL A 78 7.29 -7.06 -40.22
CA VAL A 78 7.58 -8.21 -39.30
C VAL A 78 8.38 -7.85 -38.02
N GLU A 79 7.75 -7.74 -36.85
CA GLU A 79 8.25 -6.87 -35.77
C GLU A 79 9.67 -7.18 -35.22
N GLY A 80 10.57 -6.18 -35.25
CA GLY A 80 12.00 -6.28 -34.88
C GLY A 80 13.02 -6.66 -35.98
N THR A 81 12.59 -7.02 -37.20
CA THR A 81 13.43 -7.68 -38.21
C THR A 81 13.72 -6.86 -39.50
N SER A 82 13.98 -7.49 -40.66
CA SER A 82 14.23 -6.77 -41.93
C SER A 82 13.56 -7.33 -43.18
N LEU A 83 12.45 -8.03 -42.98
CA LEU A 83 11.86 -8.99 -43.91
C LEU A 83 10.58 -8.45 -44.61
N LEU A 84 10.72 -7.62 -45.66
CA LEU A 84 9.58 -7.03 -46.38
C LEU A 84 8.76 -8.05 -47.13
N ILE A 85 7.50 -8.19 -46.76
CA ILE A 85 6.50 -8.88 -47.58
C ILE A 85 5.76 -7.84 -48.41
N THR A 86 5.96 -7.94 -49.72
CA THR A 86 5.11 -7.33 -50.76
C THR A 86 4.19 -8.37 -51.36
N VAL A 87 2.92 -8.02 -51.56
CA VAL A 87 1.99 -8.73 -52.44
C VAL A 87 1.64 -7.81 -53.60
N ALA A 88 1.91 -8.27 -54.81
CA ALA A 88 1.45 -7.62 -56.03
C ALA A 88 0.34 -8.42 -56.69
N GLU A 89 -0.62 -7.68 -57.24
CA GLU A 89 -1.74 -8.21 -58.01
C GLU A 89 -1.78 -7.55 -59.38
N ASP A 90 -1.85 -8.37 -60.41
CA ASP A 90 -2.38 -7.98 -61.71
C ASP A 90 -3.64 -8.81 -61.97
N LEU A 91 -4.67 -8.20 -62.55
CA LEU A 91 -5.96 -8.85 -62.83
C LEU A 91 -5.82 -10.02 -63.83
N SER A 92 -4.71 -10.08 -64.57
CA SER A 92 -4.40 -11.16 -65.52
C SER A 92 -3.77 -12.40 -64.88
N SER A 93 -3.10 -12.27 -63.73
CA SER A 93 -2.18 -13.30 -63.19
C SER A 93 -2.60 -13.84 -61.82
N GLU A 94 -1.88 -14.84 -61.30
CA GLU A 94 -2.02 -15.23 -59.90
C GLU A 94 -1.22 -14.26 -59.01
N PRO A 95 -1.76 -13.85 -57.85
CA PRO A 95 -1.13 -12.86 -56.98
C PRO A 95 0.22 -13.35 -56.43
N VAL A 96 1.23 -12.49 -56.46
CA VAL A 96 2.63 -12.85 -56.14
C VAL A 96 3.07 -12.20 -54.84
N LEU A 97 3.42 -13.04 -53.86
CA LEU A 97 4.06 -12.65 -52.61
C LEU A 97 5.58 -12.76 -52.75
N LYS A 98 6.31 -11.68 -52.48
CA LYS A 98 7.78 -11.67 -52.38
C LYS A 98 8.19 -11.25 -50.97
N ALA A 99 9.10 -12.01 -50.36
CA ALA A 99 9.75 -11.66 -49.09
C ALA A 99 11.17 -11.14 -49.36
N TRP A 100 11.57 -10.05 -48.73
CA TRP A 100 12.79 -9.30 -49.05
C TRP A 100 13.62 -8.95 -47.81
N ALA A 101 14.93 -9.23 -47.79
CA ALA A 101 15.83 -8.76 -46.74
C ALA A 101 16.51 -7.45 -47.16
N LEU A 102 16.15 -6.35 -46.51
CA LEU A 102 16.59 -5.01 -46.94
C LEU A 102 17.89 -4.52 -46.26
N ASP A 103 18.51 -5.33 -45.39
CA ASP A 103 19.95 -5.23 -45.01
C ASP A 103 20.85 -5.67 -46.16
N LYS A 104 20.42 -6.72 -46.85
CA LYS A 104 21.25 -7.49 -47.77
C LYS A 104 21.07 -6.89 -49.14
N LEU A 105 21.94 -5.93 -49.47
CA LEU A 105 21.88 -5.21 -50.74
C LEU A 105 22.65 -5.96 -51.83
N VAL A 106 22.04 -6.05 -53.02
CA VAL A 106 22.66 -6.64 -54.20
C VAL A 106 23.73 -5.69 -54.72
N LYS A 107 25.01 -6.02 -54.51
CA LYS A 107 26.21 -5.20 -54.78
C LYS A 107 26.35 -4.62 -56.21
N LYS A 108 25.48 -4.99 -57.16
CA LYS A 108 25.46 -4.48 -58.54
C LYS A 108 24.33 -3.49 -58.83
N THR A 109 23.24 -3.52 -58.07
CA THR A 109 22.00 -2.75 -58.33
C THR A 109 21.56 -1.90 -57.14
N ASN A 110 22.20 -2.08 -55.97
CA ASN A 110 21.82 -1.48 -54.68
C ASN A 110 20.39 -1.81 -54.20
N MET A 111 19.69 -2.71 -54.91
CA MET A 111 18.36 -3.19 -54.54
C MET A 111 18.44 -4.17 -53.37
N PRO A 112 17.37 -4.29 -52.57
CA PRO A 112 17.26 -5.35 -51.57
C PRO A 112 17.32 -6.75 -52.18
N THR A 113 17.82 -7.74 -51.42
CA THR A 113 17.68 -9.15 -51.82
C THR A 113 16.27 -9.66 -51.58
N CYS A 114 15.60 -10.14 -52.63
CA CYS A 114 14.47 -11.05 -52.50
C CYS A 114 14.98 -12.37 -51.89
N LEU A 115 14.36 -12.82 -50.80
CA LEU A 115 14.64 -14.10 -50.14
C LEU A 115 13.82 -15.23 -50.73
N SER A 116 12.51 -15.02 -50.92
CA SER A 116 11.57 -15.99 -51.46
C SER A 116 10.49 -15.32 -52.30
N THR A 117 9.98 -16.04 -53.31
CA THR A 117 8.89 -15.61 -54.20
C THR A 117 7.85 -16.72 -54.27
N LEU A 118 6.58 -16.40 -54.08
CA LEU A 118 5.50 -17.37 -53.91
C LEU A 118 4.21 -16.89 -54.58
N THR A 119 3.65 -17.68 -55.51
CA THR A 119 2.28 -17.46 -56.01
C THR A 119 1.27 -17.92 -54.98
N ILE A 120 0.24 -17.12 -54.69
CA ILE A 120 -0.78 -17.46 -53.69
C ILE A 120 -1.95 -18.19 -54.37
N ASN A 121 -2.12 -19.48 -54.08
CA ASN A 121 -3.13 -20.30 -54.74
C ASN A 121 -4.53 -20.10 -54.12
N ASN A 122 -5.47 -19.57 -54.92
CA ASN A 122 -6.90 -19.49 -54.59
C ASN A 122 -7.71 -20.60 -55.31
N GLY A 123 -7.30 -21.86 -55.17
CA GLY A 123 -8.04 -23.01 -55.73
C GLY A 123 -8.23 -22.98 -57.26
N ARG A 124 -7.36 -22.29 -58.01
CA ARG A 124 -7.48 -21.97 -59.45
C ARG A 124 -8.62 -21.01 -59.83
N ARG A 125 -9.13 -20.21 -58.89
CA ARG A 125 -10.09 -19.12 -59.14
C ARG A 125 -9.39 -17.77 -59.02
N GLN A 126 -9.44 -16.95 -60.06
CA GLN A 126 -8.91 -15.58 -60.02
C GLN A 126 -9.92 -14.64 -59.36
N PHE A 127 -9.57 -14.15 -58.16
CA PHE A 127 -10.31 -13.14 -57.41
C PHE A 127 -9.30 -12.27 -56.64
N PRO A 128 -9.57 -10.96 -56.46
CA PRO A 128 -8.68 -10.09 -55.72
C PRO A 128 -8.57 -10.53 -54.26
N ILE A 129 -7.39 -10.32 -53.69
CA ILE A 129 -7.16 -10.41 -52.25
C ILE A 129 -7.98 -9.31 -51.58
N SER A 130 -8.73 -9.68 -50.55
CA SER A 130 -9.59 -8.77 -49.79
C SER A 130 -9.07 -8.46 -48.39
N ALA A 131 -8.21 -9.32 -47.86
CA ALA A 131 -7.58 -9.11 -46.57
C ALA A 131 -6.24 -9.85 -46.50
N PHE A 132 -5.27 -9.24 -45.83
CA PHE A 132 -3.94 -9.79 -45.64
C PHE A 132 -3.51 -9.63 -44.18
N ALA A 133 -3.10 -10.73 -43.54
CA ALA A 133 -2.45 -10.72 -42.24
C ALA A 133 -1.23 -11.64 -42.24
N ALA A 134 -0.16 -11.24 -41.54
CA ALA A 134 1.01 -12.09 -41.28
C ALA A 134 1.28 -12.11 -39.77
N SER A 135 1.72 -13.26 -39.27
CA SER A 135 2.32 -13.40 -37.94
C SER A 135 3.76 -12.89 -37.98
N ASP A 136 4.25 -12.35 -36.87
CA ASP A 136 5.56 -11.69 -36.78
C ASP A 136 6.74 -12.69 -36.82
N ASP A 137 6.50 -13.99 -36.60
CA ASP A 137 7.46 -15.07 -36.92
C ASP A 137 7.63 -15.27 -38.45
N LEU A 138 6.81 -14.63 -39.29
CA LEU A 138 6.48 -14.99 -40.70
C LEU A 138 6.05 -16.45 -40.96
N SER A 139 6.06 -17.31 -39.94
CA SER A 139 5.74 -18.73 -40.02
C SER A 139 4.33 -19.02 -40.54
N GLN A 140 3.42 -18.05 -40.44
CA GLN A 140 2.02 -18.13 -40.84
C GLN A 140 1.55 -16.81 -41.44
N ILE A 141 0.98 -16.88 -42.65
CA ILE A 141 0.37 -15.76 -43.37
C ILE A 141 -1.03 -16.18 -43.78
N ALA A 142 -2.02 -15.32 -43.60
CA ALA A 142 -3.40 -15.55 -43.98
C ALA A 142 -3.86 -14.54 -45.02
N VAL A 143 -4.42 -15.06 -46.11
CA VAL A 143 -4.87 -14.30 -47.28
C VAL A 143 -6.34 -14.60 -47.50
N GLY A 144 -7.19 -13.61 -47.27
CA GLY A 144 -8.61 -13.65 -47.59
C GLY A 144 -8.87 -13.14 -49.00
N PHE A 145 -9.86 -13.72 -49.68
CA PHE A 145 -10.21 -13.39 -51.05
C PHE A 145 -11.67 -12.93 -51.17
N GLY A 146 -11.96 -12.12 -52.20
CA GLY A 146 -13.31 -11.66 -52.52
C GLY A 146 -14.33 -12.74 -52.91
N ASN A 147 -13.92 -14.02 -52.99
CA ASN A 147 -14.79 -15.18 -53.21
C ASN A 147 -15.14 -15.96 -51.93
N GLY A 148 -14.79 -15.44 -50.75
CA GLY A 148 -15.07 -16.11 -49.46
C GLY A 148 -14.05 -17.15 -49.02
N ALA A 149 -13.00 -17.42 -49.81
CA ALA A 149 -11.91 -18.30 -49.42
C ALA A 149 -10.87 -17.58 -48.53
N VAL A 150 -10.30 -18.31 -47.56
CA VAL A 150 -9.10 -17.88 -46.84
C VAL A 150 -8.01 -18.96 -46.95
N THR A 151 -6.92 -18.62 -47.64
CA THR A 151 -5.72 -19.45 -47.73
C THR A 151 -4.75 -19.06 -46.62
N VAL A 152 -4.37 -20.03 -45.79
CA VAL A 152 -3.26 -19.88 -44.85
C VAL A 152 -2.01 -20.53 -45.45
N ILE A 153 -0.98 -19.73 -45.62
CA ILE A 153 0.38 -20.11 -46.00
C ILE A 153 1.15 -20.41 -44.72
N ARG A 154 1.85 -21.55 -44.65
CA ARG A 154 2.71 -21.91 -43.52
C ARG A 154 4.07 -22.39 -43.98
N GLY A 155 5.14 -21.86 -43.41
CA GLY A 155 6.50 -22.26 -43.74
C GLY A 155 7.51 -21.20 -43.33
N ASP A 156 8.79 -21.48 -43.55
CA ASP A 156 9.86 -20.52 -43.33
C ASP A 156 10.12 -19.74 -44.64
N LEU A 157 9.53 -18.56 -44.77
CA LEU A 157 9.75 -17.65 -45.91
C LEU A 157 11.11 -16.93 -45.85
N ILE A 158 11.84 -17.05 -44.74
CA ILE A 158 13.12 -16.35 -44.48
C ILE A 158 14.28 -17.17 -45.04
N HIS A 159 14.20 -18.49 -44.94
CA HIS A 159 15.21 -19.45 -45.41
C HIS A 159 14.77 -20.26 -46.64
N ASP A 160 13.57 -20.02 -47.16
CA ASP A 160 12.94 -20.70 -48.31
C ASP A 160 12.90 -22.25 -48.17
N LEU A 161 12.71 -22.74 -46.94
CA LEU A 161 12.69 -24.18 -46.61
C LEU A 161 11.37 -24.90 -47.01
N GLY A 162 10.65 -24.32 -47.97
CA GLY A 162 9.39 -24.82 -48.52
C GLY A 162 8.15 -24.37 -47.74
N THR A 163 7.21 -23.74 -48.45
CA THR A 163 5.91 -23.32 -47.90
C THR A 163 4.79 -24.30 -48.24
N LYS A 164 3.85 -24.51 -47.32
CA LYS A 164 2.62 -25.27 -47.50
C LYS A 164 1.43 -24.32 -47.45
N GLN A 165 0.66 -24.26 -48.54
CA GLN A 165 -0.57 -23.47 -48.62
C GLN A 165 -1.78 -24.37 -48.36
N ARG A 166 -2.78 -23.87 -47.63
CA ARG A 166 -4.03 -24.57 -47.37
C ARG A 166 -5.19 -23.58 -47.29
N ILE A 167 -6.24 -23.81 -48.06
CA ILE A 167 -7.55 -23.17 -47.84
C ILE A 167 -8.11 -23.74 -46.52
N VAL A 168 -8.43 -22.88 -45.56
CA VAL A 168 -8.90 -23.29 -44.21
C VAL A 168 -10.31 -22.78 -43.89
N PHE A 169 -10.82 -21.86 -44.70
CA PHE A 169 -12.21 -21.39 -44.70
C PHE A 169 -12.64 -21.13 -46.14
N GLU A 170 -13.89 -21.44 -46.47
CA GLU A 170 -14.56 -21.12 -47.73
C GLU A 170 -16.01 -20.75 -47.39
N SER A 171 -16.53 -19.70 -48.02
CA SER A 171 -17.86 -19.12 -47.80
C SER A 171 -18.44 -18.66 -49.13
N GLU A 172 -19.75 -18.44 -49.19
CA GLU A 172 -20.41 -17.80 -50.35
C GLU A 172 -20.30 -16.26 -50.28
N GLU A 173 -19.93 -15.71 -49.11
CA GLU A 173 -19.77 -14.28 -48.86
C GLU A 173 -18.31 -13.83 -49.01
N PRO A 174 -18.02 -12.62 -49.53
CA PRO A 174 -16.67 -12.08 -49.56
C PRO A 174 -16.11 -11.89 -48.14
N VAL A 175 -14.83 -12.23 -47.97
CA VAL A 175 -14.08 -11.91 -46.75
C VAL A 175 -13.81 -10.41 -46.71
N THR A 176 -14.20 -9.72 -45.65
CA THR A 176 -14.04 -8.26 -45.50
C THR A 176 -12.84 -7.86 -44.64
N GLY A 177 -12.25 -8.83 -43.93
CA GLY A 177 -11.13 -8.65 -43.02
C GLY A 177 -10.59 -9.98 -42.51
N VAL A 178 -9.30 -10.02 -42.21
CA VAL A 178 -8.60 -11.16 -41.61
C VAL A 178 -7.56 -10.61 -40.64
N GLN A 179 -7.48 -11.17 -39.43
CA GLN A 179 -6.47 -10.84 -38.43
C GLN A 179 -5.91 -12.11 -37.77
N LEU A 180 -4.63 -12.07 -37.38
CA LEU A 180 -3.93 -13.16 -36.71
C LEU A 180 -3.56 -12.72 -35.29
N ALA A 181 -4.21 -13.30 -34.27
CA ALA A 181 -3.83 -13.13 -32.87
C ALA A 181 -2.92 -14.29 -32.45
N THR A 182 -1.72 -14.02 -31.95
CA THR A 182 -0.73 -15.03 -31.54
C THR A 182 -0.63 -15.15 -30.02
N ASP A 183 -1.03 -16.30 -29.47
CA ASP A 183 -0.66 -16.75 -28.12
C ASP A 183 0.55 -17.72 -28.20
N GLU A 184 1.26 -17.91 -27.07
CA GLU A 184 2.44 -18.78 -26.93
C GLU A 184 2.25 -20.18 -27.55
N LYS A 185 1.02 -20.72 -27.48
CA LYS A 185 0.73 -22.12 -27.79
C LYS A 185 -0.17 -22.29 -29.02
N LEU A 186 -0.97 -21.28 -29.36
CA LEU A 186 -1.92 -21.30 -30.47
C LEU A 186 -2.00 -19.94 -31.17
N THR A 187 -2.02 -19.95 -32.50
CA THR A 187 -2.38 -18.77 -33.29
C THR A 187 -3.87 -18.83 -33.61
N THR A 188 -4.64 -17.80 -33.28
CA THR A 188 -6.06 -17.72 -33.61
C THR A 188 -6.26 -16.78 -34.80
N LEU A 189 -6.81 -17.32 -35.87
CA LEU A 189 -7.22 -16.57 -37.04
C LEU A 189 -8.65 -16.07 -36.85
N PHE A 190 -8.84 -14.75 -36.92
CA PHE A 190 -10.15 -14.12 -36.98
C PHE A 190 -10.45 -13.73 -38.44
N ILE A 191 -11.66 -14.06 -38.90
CA ILE A 191 -12.15 -13.80 -40.26
C ILE A 191 -13.47 -13.05 -40.13
N SER A 192 -13.62 -11.90 -40.79
CA SER A 192 -14.90 -11.25 -40.98
C SER A 192 -15.41 -11.44 -42.41
N THR A 193 -16.70 -11.71 -42.55
CA THR A 193 -17.44 -11.57 -43.82
C THR A 193 -18.41 -10.40 -43.71
N THR A 194 -19.22 -10.19 -44.74
CA THR A 194 -20.30 -9.20 -44.69
C THR A 194 -21.38 -9.53 -43.65
N THR A 195 -21.62 -10.81 -43.30
CA THR A 195 -22.63 -11.17 -42.29
C THR A 195 -22.11 -11.83 -41.01
N ARG A 196 -20.86 -12.32 -40.91
CA ARG A 196 -20.37 -13.03 -39.71
C ARG A 196 -18.93 -12.70 -39.32
N ILE A 197 -18.59 -13.02 -38.07
CA ILE A 197 -17.22 -13.06 -37.56
C ILE A 197 -16.93 -14.48 -37.06
N VAL A 198 -15.81 -15.06 -37.49
CA VAL A 198 -15.42 -16.47 -37.25
C VAL A 198 -14.01 -16.52 -36.66
N LYS A 199 -13.81 -17.28 -35.58
CA LYS A 199 -12.48 -17.59 -35.02
C LYS A 199 -12.05 -19.04 -35.29
N LEU A 200 -10.78 -19.22 -35.63
CA LEU A 200 -10.21 -20.48 -36.13
C LEU A 200 -8.82 -20.72 -35.52
N GLY A 201 -8.69 -21.77 -34.69
CA GLY A 201 -7.44 -22.09 -34.02
C GLY A 201 -6.43 -22.81 -34.93
N LEU A 202 -5.32 -22.14 -35.25
CA LEU A 202 -4.20 -22.65 -36.04
C LEU A 202 -3.11 -23.24 -35.13
N SER A 203 -3.12 -24.57 -34.93
CA SER A 203 -2.03 -25.24 -34.19
C SER A 203 -0.76 -25.39 -35.04
N ARG A 204 0.42 -25.18 -34.43
CA ARG A 204 1.75 -25.46 -35.03
C ARG A 204 1.89 -26.92 -35.55
N LYS A 205 1.12 -27.89 -35.02
CA LYS A 205 1.14 -29.31 -35.44
C LYS A 205 0.23 -29.68 -36.63
N GLY A 206 -0.37 -28.70 -37.32
CA GLY A 206 -1.00 -28.91 -38.63
C GLY A 206 -2.48 -29.37 -38.64
N GLN A 207 -2.99 -29.90 -37.54
CA GLN A 207 -4.44 -29.94 -37.29
C GLN A 207 -4.89 -28.56 -36.80
N GLY A 208 -5.65 -27.85 -37.64
CA GLY A 208 -6.44 -26.71 -37.18
C GLY A 208 -7.68 -27.19 -36.44
N LEU A 209 -8.13 -26.42 -35.44
CA LEU A 209 -9.47 -26.56 -34.88
C LEU A 209 -10.52 -26.16 -35.95
N PRO A 210 -11.75 -26.69 -35.90
CA PRO A 210 -12.81 -26.24 -36.81
C PRO A 210 -13.14 -24.76 -36.58
N PRO A 211 -13.60 -24.03 -37.62
CA PRO A 211 -14.06 -22.65 -37.47
C PRO A 211 -15.23 -22.59 -36.49
N LYS A 212 -15.22 -21.58 -35.61
CA LYS A 212 -16.31 -21.26 -34.69
C LYS A 212 -16.81 -19.85 -34.98
N THR A 213 -18.08 -19.69 -35.32
CA THR A 213 -18.71 -18.37 -35.37
C THR A 213 -18.63 -17.73 -33.98
N VAL A 214 -18.18 -16.48 -33.93
CA VAL A 214 -18.16 -15.64 -32.72
C VAL A 214 -19.42 -14.76 -32.68
N GLU A 215 -19.85 -14.27 -33.84
CA GLU A 215 -21.09 -13.51 -33.99
C GLU A 215 -21.68 -13.65 -35.40
N ASP A 216 -23.00 -13.76 -35.50
CA ASP A 216 -23.77 -13.73 -36.75
C ASP A 216 -24.08 -12.28 -37.21
N SER A 217 -23.08 -11.39 -37.03
CA SER A 217 -23.07 -10.02 -37.57
C SER A 217 -21.67 -9.71 -38.10
N GLY A 218 -21.58 -9.25 -39.34
CA GLY A 218 -20.31 -9.08 -40.05
C GLY A 218 -19.64 -7.73 -39.83
N CYS A 219 -18.81 -7.34 -40.78
CA CYS A 219 -18.15 -6.04 -40.81
C CYS A 219 -17.94 -5.55 -42.25
N ALA A 220 -17.96 -4.23 -42.44
CA ALA A 220 -17.55 -3.58 -43.69
C ALA A 220 -16.04 -3.75 -43.94
N TRP A 221 -15.63 -3.58 -45.21
CA TRP A 221 -14.20 -3.56 -45.58
C TRP A 221 -13.45 -2.48 -44.79
N GLY A 222 -12.25 -2.81 -44.30
CA GLY A 222 -11.39 -1.86 -43.59
C GLY A 222 -11.87 -1.49 -42.18
N CYS A 223 -12.98 -2.06 -41.70
CA CYS A 223 -13.53 -1.80 -40.37
C CYS A 223 -13.16 -2.88 -39.32
N MET A 224 -12.09 -3.68 -39.57
CA MET A 224 -11.52 -4.62 -38.60
C MET A 224 -10.00 -4.49 -38.49
N THR A 225 -9.50 -4.26 -37.27
CA THR A 225 -8.09 -4.13 -36.93
C THR A 225 -7.73 -5.05 -35.74
N LEU A 226 -6.44 -5.30 -35.54
CA LEU A 226 -5.91 -5.86 -34.30
C LEU A 226 -5.46 -4.70 -33.40
N ASP A 227 -5.62 -4.83 -32.08
CA ASP A 227 -4.92 -4.02 -31.09
C ASP A 227 -3.58 -4.69 -30.73
N LYS A 228 -2.48 -3.93 -30.80
CA LYS A 228 -1.13 -4.42 -30.49
C LYS A 228 -0.93 -4.74 -29.00
N GLU A 229 -1.55 -3.99 -28.10
CA GLU A 229 -1.27 -4.09 -26.66
C GLU A 229 -2.06 -5.21 -25.99
N THR A 230 -3.36 -5.30 -26.27
CA THR A 230 -4.22 -6.35 -25.70
C THR A 230 -4.21 -7.65 -26.50
N GLY A 231 -3.90 -7.59 -27.80
CA GLY A 231 -4.08 -8.71 -28.74
C GLY A 231 -5.55 -8.97 -29.12
N ASP A 232 -6.49 -8.13 -28.69
CA ASP A 232 -7.91 -8.22 -29.08
C ASP A 232 -8.11 -7.73 -30.53
N VAL A 233 -9.08 -8.32 -31.22
CA VAL A 233 -9.54 -7.83 -32.53
C VAL A 233 -10.62 -6.79 -32.33
N VAL A 234 -10.43 -5.60 -32.88
CA VAL A 234 -11.35 -4.46 -32.78
C VAL A 234 -12.10 -4.28 -34.09
N VAL A 235 -13.43 -4.21 -34.01
CA VAL A 235 -14.35 -4.14 -35.15
C VAL A 235 -15.25 -2.93 -35.02
N ALA A 236 -15.26 -2.08 -36.04
CA ALA A 236 -16.21 -1.00 -36.21
C ALA A 236 -17.47 -1.49 -36.93
N ARG A 237 -18.64 -1.22 -36.34
CA ARG A 237 -19.95 -1.23 -37.01
C ARG A 237 -20.64 0.10 -36.73
N ASP A 238 -21.62 0.48 -37.55
CA ASP A 238 -22.22 1.82 -37.50
C ASP A 238 -22.82 2.20 -36.14
N ASP A 239 -23.25 1.22 -35.35
CA ASP A 239 -23.80 1.34 -33.99
C ASP A 239 -22.73 1.43 -32.88
N ALA A 240 -21.67 0.61 -32.97
CA ALA A 240 -20.70 0.45 -31.90
C ALA A 240 -19.34 -0.10 -32.37
N ILE A 241 -18.33 0.14 -31.54
CA ILE A 241 -17.04 -0.54 -31.60
C ILE A 241 -17.10 -1.79 -30.73
N TYR A 242 -16.69 -2.93 -31.28
CA TYR A 242 -16.71 -4.25 -30.65
C TYR A 242 -15.28 -4.78 -30.50
N THR A 243 -14.90 -5.26 -29.32
CA THR A 243 -13.63 -5.98 -29.13
C THR A 243 -13.91 -7.48 -29.01
N TYR A 244 -12.99 -8.30 -29.54
CA TYR A 244 -13.06 -9.77 -29.48
C TYR A 244 -11.73 -10.33 -29.02
N SER A 245 -11.74 -10.94 -27.84
CA SER A 245 -10.61 -11.65 -27.26
C SER A 245 -10.59 -13.12 -27.65
N LEU A 246 -9.51 -13.80 -27.26
CA LEU A 246 -9.37 -15.25 -27.43
C LEU A 246 -10.52 -16.02 -26.76
N ASP A 247 -11.05 -15.53 -25.65
CA ASP A 247 -12.18 -16.14 -24.93
C ASP A 247 -13.53 -15.79 -25.56
N GLY A 248 -13.82 -14.50 -25.82
CA GLY A 248 -15.14 -14.08 -26.28
C GLY A 248 -15.24 -12.63 -26.76
N ARG A 249 -16.47 -12.10 -26.79
CA ARG A 249 -16.76 -10.70 -27.14
C ARG A 249 -16.70 -9.83 -25.88
N GLY A 250 -15.97 -8.72 -25.96
CA GLY A 250 -15.88 -7.71 -24.92
C GLY A 250 -17.10 -6.79 -24.83
N PRO A 251 -17.12 -5.83 -23.87
CA PRO A 251 -18.20 -4.88 -23.72
C PRO A 251 -18.27 -3.90 -24.92
N PRO A 252 -19.45 -3.70 -25.53
CA PRO A 252 -19.57 -2.85 -26.72
C PRO A 252 -19.42 -1.37 -26.37
N LYS A 253 -18.53 -0.69 -27.12
CA LYS A 253 -18.21 0.74 -27.01
C LYS A 253 -19.08 1.51 -28.01
N ALA A 254 -20.31 1.84 -27.59
CA ALA A 254 -21.35 2.42 -28.45
C ALA A 254 -21.02 3.82 -28.97
N TYR A 255 -21.04 4.00 -30.29
CA TYR A 255 -20.76 5.26 -30.99
C TYR A 255 -21.46 5.22 -32.34
N GLU A 256 -22.60 5.91 -32.47
CA GLU A 256 -23.50 5.83 -33.63
C GLU A 256 -23.06 6.80 -34.75
N ALA A 257 -22.48 6.26 -35.84
CA ALA A 257 -22.03 7.00 -37.03
C ALA A 257 -21.65 6.03 -38.17
N PRO A 258 -21.88 6.34 -39.46
CA PRO A 258 -21.50 5.46 -40.58
C PRO A 258 -19.97 5.34 -40.70
N LYS A 259 -19.42 4.15 -40.43
CA LYS A 259 -17.97 3.90 -40.30
C LYS A 259 -17.40 3.18 -41.52
N THR A 260 -16.28 3.70 -42.04
CA THR A 260 -15.68 3.27 -43.33
C THR A 260 -14.23 2.82 -43.25
N LEU A 261 -13.51 3.16 -42.19
CA LEU A 261 -12.15 2.70 -41.90
C LEU A 261 -11.91 2.82 -40.39
N ILE A 262 -11.23 1.83 -39.80
CA ILE A 262 -10.71 1.86 -38.43
C ILE A 262 -9.19 1.68 -38.43
N ALA A 263 -8.50 2.37 -37.53
CA ALA A 263 -7.14 2.02 -37.10
C ALA A 263 -7.03 2.18 -35.57
N MET A 264 -6.15 1.40 -34.95
CA MET A 264 -5.70 1.66 -33.58
C MET A 264 -4.47 2.55 -33.62
N TYR A 265 -4.39 3.54 -32.72
CA TYR A 265 -3.19 4.31 -32.43
C TYR A 265 -3.06 4.33 -30.91
N GLU A 266 -2.14 3.53 -30.36
CA GLU A 266 -2.08 3.24 -28.92
C GLU A 266 -3.48 2.95 -28.34
N ASN A 267 -3.91 3.71 -27.33
CA ASN A 267 -5.22 3.61 -26.68
C ASN A 267 -6.37 4.28 -27.48
N TYR A 268 -6.06 4.97 -28.58
CA TYR A 268 -7.03 5.69 -29.41
C TYR A 268 -7.54 4.83 -30.58
N VAL A 269 -8.83 4.93 -30.85
CA VAL A 269 -9.49 4.39 -32.05
C VAL A 269 -9.66 5.52 -33.06
N ALA A 270 -8.91 5.45 -34.15
CA ALA A 270 -9.03 6.36 -35.29
C ALA A 270 -10.14 5.86 -36.24
N LEU A 271 -11.11 6.73 -36.54
CA LEU A 271 -12.25 6.41 -37.39
C LEU A 271 -12.38 7.37 -38.57
N LYS A 272 -12.63 6.81 -39.76
CA LYS A 272 -13.15 7.54 -40.92
C LYS A 272 -14.67 7.37 -41.00
N CYS A 273 -15.40 8.43 -40.69
CA CYS A 273 -16.86 8.46 -40.80
C CYS A 273 -17.32 9.30 -42.01
N LEU A 274 -18.49 8.96 -42.55
CA LEU A 274 -19.22 9.90 -43.43
C LEU A 274 -19.89 11.00 -42.58
N PRO A 275 -20.00 12.24 -43.07
CA PRO A 275 -20.54 13.36 -42.30
C PRO A 275 -22.07 13.33 -42.19
N THR A 276 -22.58 12.49 -41.27
CA THR A 276 -23.95 12.61 -40.74
C THR A 276 -23.98 13.53 -39.52
N GLY A 277 -25.02 14.36 -39.39
CA GLY A 277 -25.14 15.31 -38.28
C GLY A 277 -25.16 14.64 -36.90
N VAL A 278 -24.59 15.31 -35.89
CA VAL A 278 -24.34 14.81 -34.51
C VAL A 278 -25.62 14.51 -33.70
N ASN A 279 -26.80 14.59 -34.32
CA ASN A 279 -28.03 13.96 -33.87
C ASN A 279 -28.73 13.38 -35.11
N GLY A 280 -29.31 12.18 -35.02
CA GLY A 280 -30.05 11.51 -36.10
C GLY A 280 -31.35 12.22 -36.51
N ARG A 281 -31.22 13.39 -37.15
CA ARG A 281 -32.29 14.19 -37.74
C ARG A 281 -31.87 14.61 -39.15
N ASP A 282 -32.53 14.03 -40.14
CA ASP A 282 -32.57 14.35 -41.58
C ASP A 282 -31.40 15.17 -42.17
N PRO A 283 -30.68 14.65 -43.19
CA PRO A 283 -29.72 15.42 -44.00
C PRO A 283 -30.28 16.74 -44.55
N ASP A 284 -31.60 16.79 -44.82
CA ASP A 284 -32.34 17.99 -45.25
C ASP A 284 -32.45 19.11 -44.18
N SER A 285 -31.91 18.91 -42.98
CA SER A 285 -31.78 19.95 -41.96
C SER A 285 -30.57 20.88 -42.21
N MET A 286 -29.47 20.35 -42.76
CA MET A 286 -28.28 21.14 -43.11
C MET A 286 -28.49 21.93 -44.41
N ARG A 287 -29.12 21.30 -45.42
CA ARG A 287 -29.57 21.91 -46.69
C ARG A 287 -30.50 23.13 -46.54
N ARG A 288 -31.05 23.37 -45.35
CA ARG A 288 -31.92 24.53 -45.05
C ARG A 288 -31.26 25.63 -44.23
N ARG A 289 -30.01 25.47 -43.78
CA ARG A 289 -29.26 26.54 -43.10
C ARG A 289 -28.41 27.38 -44.05
N PHE A 290 -27.89 26.77 -45.10
CA PHE A 290 -27.24 27.47 -46.21
C PHE A 290 -28.16 27.37 -47.44
N GLY A 291 -28.52 28.51 -48.02
CA GLY A 291 -29.41 28.55 -49.19
C GLY A 291 -28.79 27.85 -50.39
N GLY A 292 -29.56 27.01 -51.08
CA GLY A 292 -29.02 26.04 -52.03
C GLY A 292 -28.42 26.64 -53.31
N GLY A 293 -27.30 26.05 -53.75
CA GLY A 293 -26.66 26.34 -55.04
C GLY A 293 -25.20 25.86 -55.06
N GLY A 294 -24.94 24.65 -55.56
CA GLY A 294 -23.63 23.96 -55.48
C GLY A 294 -23.41 23.27 -54.12
N ASN A 295 -22.59 22.22 -53.99
CA ASN A 295 -21.85 21.40 -54.97
C ASN A 295 -21.81 19.93 -54.47
N ASP A 296 -21.30 19.00 -55.28
CA ASP A 296 -20.97 17.62 -54.84
C ASP A 296 -19.91 17.58 -53.72
N ASP A 297 -19.12 18.64 -53.56
CA ASP A 297 -18.01 18.74 -52.59
C ASP A 297 -18.41 18.39 -51.14
N LEU A 298 -19.68 18.58 -50.76
CA LEU A 298 -20.19 18.22 -49.42
C LEU A 298 -20.37 16.70 -49.21
N PHE A 299 -20.46 15.91 -50.28
CA PHE A 299 -20.56 14.44 -50.20
C PHE A 299 -19.17 13.76 -50.16
N ASN A 300 -18.13 14.44 -50.62
CA ASN A 300 -16.74 13.94 -50.59
C ASN A 300 -16.00 14.28 -49.29
N ALA A 301 -16.52 15.26 -48.52
CA ALA A 301 -16.00 15.57 -47.19
C ALA A 301 -16.08 14.34 -46.27
N THR A 302 -15.01 14.09 -45.50
CA THR A 302 -14.93 12.97 -44.55
C THR A 302 -14.74 13.49 -43.13
N MET A 303 -15.48 12.90 -42.18
CA MET A 303 -15.32 13.23 -40.77
C MET A 303 -14.30 12.28 -40.16
N PHE A 304 -13.11 12.80 -39.85
CA PHE A 304 -12.08 12.09 -39.13
C PHE A 304 -12.29 12.27 -37.63
N VAL A 305 -12.28 11.18 -36.87
CA VAL A 305 -12.58 11.18 -35.44
C VAL A 305 -11.59 10.30 -34.69
N LEU A 306 -10.96 10.85 -33.66
CA LEU A 306 -10.17 10.10 -32.71
C LEU A 306 -10.99 9.88 -31.44
N LEU A 307 -11.17 8.62 -31.06
CA LEU A 307 -11.90 8.23 -29.86
C LEU A 307 -10.96 7.61 -28.83
N GLU A 308 -11.03 8.08 -27.59
CA GLU A 308 -10.51 7.38 -26.41
C GLU A 308 -11.66 6.54 -25.84
N PRO A 309 -11.72 5.23 -26.11
CA PRO A 309 -12.96 4.49 -26.01
C PRO A 309 -13.31 4.10 -24.57
N ASP A 310 -12.32 4.07 -23.67
CA ASP A 310 -12.51 3.74 -22.26
C ASP A 310 -12.87 4.99 -21.43
N LEU A 311 -12.24 6.14 -21.71
CA LEU A 311 -12.67 7.44 -21.17
C LEU A 311 -13.94 8.01 -21.83
N ARG A 312 -14.37 7.44 -22.96
CA ARG A 312 -15.52 7.87 -23.78
C ARG A 312 -15.39 9.33 -24.24
N VAL A 313 -14.18 9.67 -24.67
CA VAL A 313 -13.79 10.98 -25.17
C VAL A 313 -13.64 10.92 -26.68
N ILE A 314 -14.13 11.95 -27.37
CA ILE A 314 -13.66 12.29 -28.72
C ILE A 314 -12.42 13.16 -28.50
N ALA A 315 -11.24 12.57 -28.69
CA ALA A 315 -9.95 13.20 -28.41
C ALA A 315 -9.54 14.21 -29.49
N HIS A 316 -10.11 14.07 -30.70
CA HIS A 316 -10.18 15.11 -31.72
C HIS A 316 -11.27 14.77 -32.75
N SER A 317 -11.80 15.77 -33.46
CA SER A 317 -12.71 15.57 -34.59
C SER A 317 -12.59 16.66 -35.64
N GLU A 318 -12.35 16.28 -36.89
CA GLU A 318 -12.13 17.18 -38.02
C GLU A 318 -13.02 16.81 -39.21
N THR A 319 -13.48 17.80 -39.97
CA THR A 319 -14.18 17.61 -41.24
C THR A 319 -13.25 17.98 -42.40
N ILE A 320 -12.57 16.97 -42.95
CA ILE A 320 -11.59 17.13 -44.02
C ILE A 320 -12.34 17.13 -45.35
N MET A 321 -12.19 18.18 -46.16
CA MET A 321 -12.97 18.37 -47.40
C MET A 321 -12.59 17.35 -48.49
N SER A 322 -11.32 16.94 -48.57
CA SER A 322 -10.89 15.83 -49.41
C SER A 322 -10.94 14.51 -48.63
N PRO A 323 -11.36 13.39 -49.26
CA PRO A 323 -11.52 12.13 -48.56
C PRO A 323 -10.17 11.56 -48.11
N VAL A 324 -10.09 11.14 -46.85
CA VAL A 324 -8.92 10.40 -46.32
C VAL A 324 -8.81 9.05 -47.03
N ARG A 325 -7.74 8.83 -47.80
CA ARG A 325 -7.46 7.57 -48.50
C ARG A 325 -6.83 6.54 -47.58
N PHE A 326 -5.96 6.98 -46.67
CA PHE A 326 -5.28 6.13 -45.71
C PHE A 326 -5.16 6.81 -44.33
N ILE A 327 -5.41 6.04 -43.28
CA ILE A 327 -5.02 6.36 -41.90
C ILE A 327 -3.78 5.50 -41.62
N PHE A 328 -2.69 6.13 -41.18
CA PHE A 328 -1.48 5.42 -40.78
C PHE A 328 -0.76 6.23 -39.72
N ASP A 329 -0.43 5.59 -38.62
CA ASP A 329 0.29 6.19 -37.51
C ASP A 329 1.79 5.86 -37.62
N VAL A 330 2.61 6.91 -37.62
CA VAL A 330 4.09 7.07 -37.76
C VAL A 330 4.81 8.26 -37.05
N TRP A 331 5.57 8.05 -35.96
CA TRP A 331 6.37 9.04 -35.18
C TRP A 331 5.83 9.56 -33.83
N GLY A 332 5.34 8.71 -32.91
CA GLY A 332 4.80 9.13 -31.60
C GLY A 332 3.31 9.54 -31.59
N ASP A 333 2.80 10.16 -32.66
CA ASP A 333 1.45 10.68 -32.87
C ASP A 333 0.43 9.90 -33.80
N LEU A 334 -0.31 10.55 -34.73
CA LEU A 334 -1.04 9.91 -35.87
C LEU A 334 -0.92 10.71 -37.20
N TYR A 335 -1.04 10.06 -38.39
CA TYR A 335 -1.28 10.73 -39.69
C TYR A 335 -2.56 10.28 -40.41
N THR A 336 -3.11 11.20 -41.21
CA THR A 336 -4.03 10.89 -42.32
C THR A 336 -3.46 11.41 -43.64
N MET A 337 -3.76 10.73 -44.76
CA MET A 337 -3.44 11.18 -46.12
C MET A 337 -4.71 11.22 -46.96
N SER A 338 -4.96 12.34 -47.64
CA SER A 338 -6.11 12.51 -48.53
C SER A 338 -5.81 12.05 -49.97
N GLU A 339 -6.85 11.97 -50.80
CA GLU A 339 -6.71 11.72 -52.25
C GLU A 339 -6.02 12.86 -53.01
N GLU A 340 -5.83 14.05 -52.39
CA GLU A 340 -5.08 15.18 -52.96
C GLU A 340 -3.57 15.14 -52.63
N GLY A 341 -3.04 14.00 -52.17
CA GLY A 341 -1.63 13.87 -51.75
C GLY A 341 -1.26 14.55 -50.43
N LYS A 342 -2.11 15.46 -49.91
CA LYS A 342 -1.93 16.15 -48.63
C LYS A 342 -1.95 15.17 -47.47
N ILE A 343 -1.09 15.42 -46.49
CA ILE A 343 -0.93 14.61 -45.29
C ILE A 343 -1.06 15.53 -44.07
N TYR A 344 -1.76 15.06 -43.03
CA TYR A 344 -1.99 15.80 -41.79
C TYR A 344 -1.41 15.04 -40.61
N ARG A 345 -0.57 15.73 -39.83
CA ARG A 345 -0.09 15.34 -38.49
C ARG A 345 -1.21 15.52 -37.48
N TYR A 346 -1.31 14.61 -36.53
CA TYR A 346 -2.08 14.75 -35.31
C TYR A 346 -1.14 14.45 -34.13
N HIS A 347 -0.43 15.47 -33.62
CA HIS A 347 0.50 15.35 -32.49
C HIS A 347 -0.24 15.21 -31.15
N GLU A 348 0.01 14.18 -30.34
CA GLU A 348 -0.68 14.04 -29.04
C GLU A 348 -0.11 15.02 -28.03
N LYS A 349 -0.95 15.94 -27.50
CA LYS A 349 -0.45 16.98 -26.59
C LYS A 349 0.01 16.37 -25.26
N PRO A 350 1.09 16.92 -24.65
CA PRO A 350 1.57 16.46 -23.36
C PRO A 350 0.48 16.51 -22.30
N LEU A 351 0.50 15.52 -21.39
CA LEU A 351 -0.57 15.25 -20.44
C LEU A 351 -1.00 16.46 -19.60
N GLN A 352 -0.06 17.35 -19.25
CA GLN A 352 -0.37 18.60 -18.55
C GLN A 352 -1.31 19.50 -19.36
N GLN A 353 -1.10 19.67 -20.68
CA GLN A 353 -1.98 20.48 -21.52
C GLN A 353 -3.37 19.84 -21.64
N ARG A 354 -3.46 18.51 -21.79
CA ARG A 354 -4.74 17.78 -21.82
C ARG A 354 -5.52 17.95 -20.51
N LEU A 355 -4.84 17.87 -19.37
CA LEU A 355 -5.41 18.16 -18.05
C LEU A 355 -5.86 19.63 -17.93
N GLU A 356 -5.09 20.59 -18.45
CA GLU A 356 -5.48 22.01 -18.45
C GLU A 356 -6.70 22.29 -19.32
N MET A 357 -6.85 21.64 -20.49
CA MET A 357 -8.07 21.69 -21.30
C MET A 357 -9.28 21.09 -20.55
N LEU A 358 -9.07 20.03 -19.77
CA LEU A 358 -10.10 19.46 -18.89
C LEU A 358 -10.46 20.40 -17.73
N TYR A 359 -9.49 21.10 -17.14
CA TYR A 359 -9.72 22.13 -16.11
C TYR A 359 -10.51 23.33 -16.66
N GLN A 360 -10.14 23.85 -17.83
CA GLN A 360 -10.85 24.96 -18.48
C GLN A 360 -12.33 24.65 -18.74
N ARG A 361 -12.66 23.39 -19.04
CA ARG A 361 -14.05 22.89 -19.21
C ARG A 361 -14.66 22.31 -17.93
N ASN A 362 -13.98 22.43 -16.78
CA ASN A 362 -14.38 21.93 -15.45
C ASN A 362 -14.68 20.42 -15.37
N MET A 363 -14.08 19.62 -16.25
CA MET A 363 -14.33 18.18 -16.40
C MET A 363 -13.42 17.30 -15.53
N PHE A 364 -13.30 17.65 -14.25
CA PHE A 364 -12.40 17.01 -13.29
C PHE A 364 -12.53 15.48 -13.11
N PRO A 365 -13.73 14.86 -13.11
CA PRO A 365 -13.83 13.40 -13.01
C PRO A 365 -13.09 12.68 -14.14
N LEU A 366 -13.21 13.23 -15.36
CA LEU A 366 -12.51 12.74 -16.54
C LEU A 366 -11.00 13.02 -16.48
N ALA A 367 -10.58 14.12 -15.84
CA ALA A 367 -9.16 14.38 -15.56
C ALA A 367 -8.56 13.40 -14.54
N ILE A 368 -9.36 12.88 -13.60
CA ILE A 368 -8.96 11.83 -12.65
C ILE A 368 -8.84 10.48 -13.37
N GLU A 369 -9.81 10.13 -14.22
CA GLU A 369 -9.79 8.90 -15.02
C GLU A 369 -8.63 8.90 -16.03
N LEU A 370 -8.38 10.03 -16.73
CA LEU A 370 -7.21 10.23 -17.58
C LEU A 370 -5.91 10.06 -16.80
N ALA A 371 -5.77 10.74 -15.66
CA ALA A 371 -4.59 10.61 -14.81
C ALA A 371 -4.35 9.15 -14.38
N GLN A 372 -5.39 8.41 -14.01
CA GLN A 372 -5.27 7.00 -13.63
C GLN A 372 -4.89 6.09 -14.81
N GLY A 373 -5.45 6.32 -16.01
CA GLY A 373 -5.08 5.58 -17.24
C GLY A 373 -3.65 5.88 -17.70
N SER A 374 -3.26 7.16 -17.71
CA SER A 374 -1.88 7.59 -17.91
C SER A 374 -0.94 7.13 -16.79
N GLY A 375 -1.44 6.48 -15.73
CA GLY A 375 -0.63 5.97 -14.61
C GLY A 375 0.03 7.07 -13.80
N MET A 376 -0.49 8.30 -13.88
CA MET A 376 -0.14 9.37 -12.97
C MET A 376 -0.48 8.96 -11.54
N ASP A 377 0.42 9.27 -10.64
CA ASP A 377 0.45 8.78 -9.26
C ASP A 377 -0.03 9.83 -8.23
N SER A 378 0.21 9.58 -6.94
CA SER A 378 -0.64 10.07 -5.85
C SER A 378 -0.70 11.59 -5.57
N GLN A 379 0.35 12.39 -5.76
CA GLN A 379 0.36 13.84 -5.36
C GLN A 379 -0.23 14.81 -6.35
N GLN A 380 0.29 14.91 -7.58
CA GLN A 380 -0.40 15.61 -8.66
C GLN A 380 -1.82 15.04 -8.86
N GLN A 381 -2.12 13.75 -8.62
CA GLN A 381 -3.52 13.29 -8.46
C GLN A 381 -4.24 14.06 -7.32
N SER A 382 -3.66 14.15 -6.12
CA SER A 382 -4.15 15.04 -5.05
C SER A 382 -4.22 16.53 -5.45
N ILE A 383 -3.42 17.02 -6.40
CA ILE A 383 -3.57 18.37 -7.00
C ILE A 383 -4.79 18.42 -7.92
N ILE A 384 -5.11 17.37 -8.69
CA ILE A 384 -6.39 17.25 -9.42
C ILE A 384 -7.56 17.28 -8.45
N TYR A 385 -7.51 16.46 -7.39
CA TYR A 385 -8.55 16.42 -6.35
C TYR A 385 -8.68 17.78 -5.63
N ARG A 386 -7.58 18.50 -5.37
CA ARG A 386 -7.61 19.88 -4.84
C ARG A 386 -8.31 20.85 -5.79
N LYS A 387 -7.88 20.91 -7.06
CA LYS A 387 -8.51 21.79 -8.08
C LYS A 387 -10.00 21.44 -8.29
N PHE A 388 -10.36 20.17 -8.18
CA PHE A 388 -11.76 19.71 -8.25
C PHE A 388 -12.56 20.17 -7.02
N GLY A 389 -12.00 20.05 -5.81
CA GLY A 389 -12.59 20.57 -4.59
C GLY A 389 -12.76 22.10 -4.60
N ASP A 390 -11.82 22.84 -5.20
CA ASP A 390 -11.94 24.28 -5.44
C ASP A 390 -13.12 24.62 -6.36
N HIS A 391 -13.26 23.93 -7.49
CA HIS A 391 -14.38 24.13 -8.41
C HIS A 391 -15.74 23.74 -7.81
N LEU A 392 -15.83 22.60 -7.11
CA LEU A 392 -17.07 22.19 -6.42
C LEU A 392 -17.46 23.19 -5.33
N TYR A 393 -16.48 23.73 -4.59
CA TYR A 393 -16.71 24.79 -3.60
C TYR A 393 -17.25 26.08 -4.25
N GLN A 394 -16.71 26.49 -5.41
CA GLN A 394 -17.25 27.63 -6.19
C GLN A 394 -18.68 27.37 -6.70
N LYS A 395 -19.00 26.11 -7.03
CA LYS A 395 -20.33 25.65 -7.44
C LYS A 395 -21.32 25.50 -6.26
N ALA A 396 -20.89 25.78 -5.02
CA ALA A 396 -21.60 25.57 -3.76
C ALA A 396 -21.97 24.09 -3.47
N ASP A 397 -21.29 23.13 -4.10
CA ASP A 397 -21.36 21.70 -3.76
C ASP A 397 -20.32 21.41 -2.67
N TYR A 398 -20.66 21.79 -1.43
CA TYR A 398 -19.74 21.78 -0.29
C TYR A 398 -19.41 20.37 0.21
N ASP A 399 -20.34 19.43 0.05
CA ASP A 399 -20.20 18.04 0.49
C ASP A 399 -19.36 17.26 -0.54
N GLY A 400 -19.67 17.44 -1.83
CA GLY A 400 -18.87 16.94 -2.93
C GLY A 400 -17.45 17.48 -2.89
N ALA A 401 -17.28 18.79 -2.67
CA ALA A 401 -15.97 19.42 -2.50
C ALA A 401 -15.17 18.80 -1.35
N MET A 402 -15.81 18.56 -0.20
CA MET A 402 -15.13 18.03 0.97
C MET A 402 -14.57 16.63 0.72
N MET A 403 -15.32 15.76 0.05
CA MET A 403 -14.85 14.43 -0.35
C MET A 403 -13.64 14.46 -1.30
N GLN A 404 -13.41 15.56 -2.03
CA GLN A 404 -12.19 15.72 -2.86
C GLN A 404 -11.03 16.31 -2.07
N TYR A 405 -11.27 17.28 -1.17
CA TYR A 405 -10.22 17.76 -0.25
C TYR A 405 -9.70 16.64 0.64
N ILE A 406 -10.58 15.72 1.05
CA ILE A 406 -10.25 14.44 1.72
C ILE A 406 -9.25 13.61 0.89
N ARG A 407 -9.50 13.38 -0.40
CA ARG A 407 -8.58 12.68 -1.33
C ARG A 407 -7.31 13.48 -1.64
N ALA A 408 -7.27 14.73 -1.21
CA ALA A 408 -6.14 15.64 -1.32
C ALA A 408 -5.45 15.95 0.02
N ILE A 409 -5.78 15.26 1.11
CA ILE A 409 -5.20 15.47 2.47
C ILE A 409 -3.66 15.44 2.46
N ASP A 410 -3.06 14.75 1.49
CA ASP A 410 -1.61 14.66 1.39
C ASP A 410 -0.87 15.85 0.75
N THR A 411 -1.56 16.72 0.02
CA THR A 411 -0.95 17.90 -0.65
C THR A 411 -1.72 19.20 -0.39
N THR A 412 -2.74 19.16 0.45
CA THR A 412 -3.50 20.32 0.88
C THR A 412 -3.02 20.79 2.25
N GLU A 413 -2.67 22.07 2.36
CA GLU A 413 -2.51 22.72 3.66
C GLU A 413 -3.87 22.72 4.38
N PRO A 414 -4.01 22.08 5.56
CA PRO A 414 -5.31 22.00 6.23
C PRO A 414 -5.88 23.37 6.60
N SER A 415 -5.01 24.34 6.90
CA SER A 415 -5.34 25.74 7.14
C SER A 415 -6.17 26.38 6.01
N GLN A 416 -5.88 26.06 4.75
CA GLN A 416 -6.60 26.61 3.59
C GLN A 416 -8.02 26.05 3.49
N VAL A 417 -8.20 24.76 3.79
CA VAL A 417 -9.51 24.10 3.82
C VAL A 417 -10.31 24.59 5.03
N ILE A 418 -9.72 24.57 6.23
CA ILE A 418 -10.35 25.07 7.47
C ILE A 418 -10.86 26.51 7.29
N ARG A 419 -10.07 27.41 6.67
CA ARG A 419 -10.50 28.80 6.41
C ARG A 419 -11.70 28.91 5.46
N LYS A 420 -11.90 27.95 4.55
CA LYS A 420 -13.08 27.90 3.64
C LYS A 420 -14.34 27.35 4.32
N PHE A 421 -14.20 26.51 5.35
CA PHE A 421 -15.34 25.80 5.97
C PHE A 421 -15.65 26.23 7.42
N LEU A 422 -15.03 27.32 7.91
CA LEU A 422 -15.24 27.90 9.25
C LEU A 422 -16.63 28.56 9.48
N ASP A 423 -17.50 28.57 8.46
CA ASP A 423 -18.88 29.05 8.56
C ASP A 423 -19.72 28.12 9.46
N THR A 424 -20.48 28.72 10.38
CA THR A 424 -21.48 28.06 11.24
C THR A 424 -22.45 27.14 10.50
N GLN A 425 -22.78 27.39 9.23
CA GLN A 425 -23.66 26.52 8.45
C GLN A 425 -22.99 25.23 7.95
N ARG A 426 -21.65 25.12 8.04
CA ARG A 426 -20.82 24.10 7.37
C ARG A 426 -19.97 23.27 8.34
N ILE A 427 -20.24 23.39 9.64
CA ILE A 427 -19.48 22.72 10.72
C ILE A 427 -19.43 21.19 10.52
N HIS A 428 -20.50 20.57 9.99
CA HIS A 428 -20.51 19.12 9.71
C HIS A 428 -19.41 18.69 8.71
N ASN A 429 -19.17 19.49 7.67
CA ASN A 429 -18.16 19.17 6.65
C ASN A 429 -16.75 19.44 7.19
N LEU A 430 -16.59 20.50 7.98
CA LEU A 430 -15.36 20.79 8.71
C LEU A 430 -15.01 19.67 9.70
N ILE A 431 -16.00 19.10 10.39
CA ILE A 431 -15.83 17.92 11.24
C ILE A 431 -15.35 16.73 10.41
N GLN A 432 -16.00 16.41 9.30
CA GLN A 432 -15.59 15.27 8.45
C GLN A 432 -14.14 15.41 7.95
N TYR A 433 -13.71 16.62 7.62
CA TYR A 433 -12.31 16.90 7.26
C TYR A 433 -11.35 16.65 8.41
N LEU A 434 -11.68 17.16 9.61
CA LEU A 434 -10.83 17.06 10.80
C LEU A 434 -10.81 15.64 11.40
N GLU A 435 -11.92 14.90 11.31
CA GLU A 435 -11.98 13.46 11.61
C GLU A 435 -10.93 12.71 10.76
N GLN A 436 -10.93 12.89 9.43
CA GLN A 436 -10.03 12.16 8.54
C GLN A 436 -8.58 12.70 8.57
N LEU A 437 -8.37 14.00 8.78
CA LEU A 437 -7.04 14.57 9.03
C LEU A 437 -6.39 13.97 10.28
N HIS A 438 -7.20 13.62 11.29
CA HIS A 438 -6.75 12.90 12.47
C HIS A 438 -6.49 11.40 12.19
N GLU A 439 -7.39 10.70 11.47
CA GLU A 439 -7.17 9.31 11.04
C GLU A 439 -5.87 9.14 10.23
N HIS A 440 -5.54 10.10 9.36
CA HIS A 440 -4.28 10.16 8.61
C HIS A 440 -3.05 10.64 9.42
N ARG A 441 -3.16 10.78 10.75
CA ARG A 441 -2.11 11.24 11.69
C ARG A 441 -1.51 12.64 11.43
N LYS A 442 -2.18 13.50 10.64
CA LYS A 442 -1.67 14.83 10.26
C LYS A 442 -2.15 15.99 11.14
N ALA A 443 -3.12 15.75 12.01
CA ALA A 443 -3.71 16.77 12.86
C ALA A 443 -2.69 17.38 13.84
N THR A 444 -2.64 18.71 13.91
CA THR A 444 -1.97 19.48 14.97
C THR A 444 -2.90 19.66 16.17
N ALA A 445 -2.37 20.13 17.31
CA ALA A 445 -3.18 20.47 18.48
C ALA A 445 -4.27 21.51 18.17
N ASP A 446 -3.98 22.48 17.29
CA ASP A 446 -4.95 23.50 16.84
C ASP A 446 -6.11 22.88 16.04
N HIS A 447 -5.86 21.76 15.35
CA HIS A 447 -6.86 21.07 14.54
C HIS A 447 -7.74 20.14 15.39
N THR A 448 -7.17 19.50 16.42
CA THR A 448 -7.92 18.65 17.37
C THR A 448 -8.77 19.48 18.33
N THR A 449 -8.29 20.64 18.80
CA THR A 449 -9.10 21.59 19.59
C THR A 449 -10.19 22.26 18.75
N LEU A 450 -9.93 22.60 17.48
CA LEU A 450 -10.97 23.10 16.59
C LEU A 450 -12.08 22.06 16.37
N LEU A 451 -11.73 20.78 16.21
CA LEU A 451 -12.69 19.67 16.11
C LEU A 451 -13.54 19.54 17.38
N LEU A 452 -12.93 19.58 18.56
CA LEU A 452 -13.64 19.58 19.85
C LEU A 452 -14.62 20.75 19.96
N ASN A 453 -14.21 21.94 19.54
CA ASN A 453 -15.02 23.15 19.54
C ASN A 453 -16.18 23.11 18.51
N CYS A 454 -16.02 22.34 17.43
CA CYS A 454 -17.09 22.04 16.49
C CYS A 454 -18.14 21.11 17.11
N TYR A 455 -17.71 20.04 17.81
CA TYR A 455 -18.62 19.14 18.54
C TYR A 455 -19.39 19.85 19.65
N ALA A 456 -18.70 20.65 20.48
CA ALA A 456 -19.33 21.41 21.57
C ALA A 456 -20.39 22.40 21.07
N LYS A 457 -20.18 23.02 19.90
CA LYS A 457 -21.18 23.90 19.25
C LYS A 457 -22.39 23.15 18.69
N LEU A 458 -22.19 21.96 18.11
CA LEU A 458 -23.29 21.14 17.56
C LEU A 458 -24.05 20.33 18.62
N LYS A 459 -23.50 20.21 19.84
CA LYS A 459 -24.04 19.39 20.93
C LYS A 459 -24.14 17.89 20.59
N ASP A 460 -23.29 17.39 19.70
CA ASP A 460 -23.20 15.96 19.36
C ASP A 460 -22.43 15.22 20.46
N ILE A 461 -23.13 14.93 21.56
CA ILE A 461 -22.58 14.27 22.75
C ILE A 461 -22.02 12.88 22.39
N ALA A 462 -22.67 12.14 21.49
CA ALA A 462 -22.28 10.78 21.14
C ALA A 462 -20.98 10.73 20.32
N LYS A 463 -20.80 11.63 19.34
CA LYS A 463 -19.50 11.75 18.65
C LYS A 463 -18.40 12.28 19.57
N LEU A 464 -18.71 13.29 20.39
CA LEU A 464 -17.78 13.85 21.37
C LEU A 464 -17.28 12.77 22.35
N GLU A 465 -18.19 12.00 22.92
CA GLU A 465 -17.90 10.87 23.81
C GLU A 465 -17.08 9.78 23.10
N LYS A 466 -17.43 9.41 21.86
CA LYS A 466 -16.67 8.43 21.08
C LYS A 466 -15.24 8.90 20.79
N PHE A 467 -15.08 10.14 20.35
CA PHE A 467 -13.78 10.76 20.02
C PHE A 467 -12.87 10.88 21.26
N ILE A 468 -13.43 11.31 22.39
CA ILE A 468 -12.72 11.40 23.67
C ILE A 468 -12.38 10.01 24.25
N ARG A 469 -13.14 8.95 23.92
CA ARG A 469 -12.87 7.57 24.35
C ARG A 469 -11.93 6.79 23.43
N SER A 470 -11.70 7.22 22.18
CA SER A 470 -10.74 6.55 21.29
C SER A 470 -9.29 6.60 21.84
N PRO A 471 -8.56 5.47 21.87
CA PRO A 471 -7.14 5.44 22.20
C PRO A 471 -6.28 5.71 20.96
N GLY A 472 -5.98 6.97 20.69
CA GLY A 472 -5.02 7.42 19.68
C GLY A 472 -3.99 8.37 20.28
N ASP A 473 -2.87 8.59 19.58
CA ASP A 473 -1.83 9.57 19.94
C ASP A 473 -2.32 11.00 19.66
N LEU A 474 -3.19 11.47 20.54
CA LEU A 474 -3.95 12.71 20.39
C LEU A 474 -3.15 13.90 20.92
N LYS A 475 -2.49 14.61 20.01
CA LYS A 475 -1.93 15.94 20.29
C LYS A 475 -3.10 16.90 20.52
N PHE A 476 -3.32 17.28 21.78
CA PHE A 476 -4.33 18.24 22.22
C PHE A 476 -3.67 19.43 22.92
N ASP A 477 -4.35 20.58 22.93
CA ASP A 477 -4.27 21.54 24.04
C ASP A 477 -5.47 21.26 24.97
N LEU A 478 -5.16 21.03 26.24
CA LEU A 478 -6.01 20.32 27.20
C LEU A 478 -6.75 21.28 28.12
N ASP A 479 -6.10 22.36 28.54
CA ASP A 479 -6.69 23.36 29.42
C ASP A 479 -7.84 24.07 28.69
N THR A 480 -7.62 24.45 27.44
CA THR A 480 -8.65 24.98 26.54
C THR A 480 -9.81 24.00 26.36
N ALA A 481 -9.52 22.71 26.18
CA ALA A 481 -10.54 21.67 26.02
C ALA A 481 -11.44 21.54 27.27
N ILE A 482 -10.84 21.46 28.46
CA ILE A 482 -11.57 21.29 29.72
C ILE A 482 -12.36 22.56 30.07
N VAL A 483 -11.78 23.75 29.89
CA VAL A 483 -12.46 25.03 30.09
C VAL A 483 -13.68 25.17 29.18
N MET A 484 -13.58 24.79 27.91
CA MET A 484 -14.69 24.89 26.97
C MET A 484 -15.78 23.83 27.22
N CYS A 485 -15.43 22.64 27.73
CA CYS A 485 -16.42 21.69 28.24
C CYS A 485 -17.15 22.20 29.50
N ARG A 486 -16.46 22.83 30.47
CA ARG A 486 -17.11 23.48 31.62
C ARG A 486 -18.06 24.60 31.17
N GLN A 487 -17.61 25.50 30.29
CA GLN A 487 -18.45 26.58 29.75
C GLN A 487 -19.67 26.08 28.95
N GLY A 488 -19.56 24.91 28.30
CA GLY A 488 -20.67 24.27 27.61
C GLY A 488 -21.69 23.56 28.53
N GLY A 489 -21.41 23.46 29.84
CA GLY A 489 -22.20 22.68 30.80
C GLY A 489 -21.97 21.16 30.72
N TYR A 490 -20.92 20.72 30.04
CA TYR A 490 -20.57 19.32 29.81
C TYR A 490 -19.68 18.78 30.92
N TYR A 491 -20.15 18.86 32.18
CA TYR A 491 -19.34 18.57 33.38
C TYR A 491 -18.84 17.12 33.43
N GLU A 492 -19.64 16.15 32.99
CA GLU A 492 -19.23 14.73 32.91
C GLU A 492 -18.09 14.52 31.91
N GLN A 493 -18.16 15.19 30.76
CA GLN A 493 -17.18 15.09 29.68
C GLN A 493 -15.91 15.89 30.02
N ALA A 494 -16.04 17.06 30.67
CA ALA A 494 -14.92 17.80 31.26
C ALA A 494 -14.19 16.96 32.32
N ALA A 495 -14.95 16.34 33.23
CA ALA A 495 -14.41 15.42 34.22
C ALA A 495 -13.76 14.20 33.56
N TYR A 496 -14.31 13.65 32.47
CA TYR A 496 -13.69 12.53 31.74
C TYR A 496 -12.39 12.94 31.01
N LEU A 497 -12.33 14.15 30.44
CA LEU A 497 -11.10 14.68 29.82
C LEU A 497 -9.99 14.86 30.86
N ALA A 498 -10.25 15.59 31.94
CA ALA A 498 -9.27 15.78 33.00
C ALA A 498 -8.88 14.45 33.69
N LYS A 499 -9.82 13.49 33.82
CA LYS A 499 -9.53 12.09 34.21
C LYS A 499 -8.55 11.36 33.29
N ARG A 500 -8.58 11.63 31.97
CA ARG A 500 -7.62 11.03 31.01
C ARG A 500 -6.23 11.64 31.07
N HIS A 501 -6.08 12.84 31.64
CA HIS A 501 -4.82 13.59 31.66
C HIS A 501 -4.19 13.76 33.05
N GLY A 502 -4.87 13.35 34.11
CA GLY A 502 -4.30 13.30 35.48
C GLY A 502 -4.47 14.58 36.30
N GLU A 503 -5.20 15.58 35.79
CA GLU A 503 -5.47 16.85 36.48
C GLU A 503 -6.61 16.68 37.52
N THR A 504 -6.29 16.00 38.62
CA THR A 504 -7.28 15.51 39.59
C THR A 504 -7.91 16.59 40.45
N GLU A 505 -7.14 17.61 40.85
CA GLU A 505 -7.65 18.70 41.70
C GLU A 505 -8.79 19.42 40.98
N LEU A 506 -8.60 19.68 39.69
CA LEU A 506 -9.60 20.31 38.84
C LEU A 506 -10.82 19.41 38.60
N VAL A 507 -10.67 18.08 38.59
CA VAL A 507 -11.83 17.15 38.60
C VAL A 507 -12.54 17.12 39.95
N ALA A 508 -11.81 17.12 41.07
CA ALA A 508 -12.38 17.14 42.41
C ALA A 508 -13.19 18.42 42.63
N ASP A 509 -12.65 19.58 42.23
CA ASP A 509 -13.33 20.87 42.28
C ASP A 509 -14.60 20.87 41.40
N ILE A 510 -14.56 20.32 40.16
CA ILE A 510 -15.78 20.13 39.33
C ILE A 510 -16.83 19.23 40.01
N LEU A 511 -16.43 18.10 40.61
CA LEU A 511 -17.36 17.13 41.18
C LEU A 511 -17.95 17.56 42.54
N ILE A 512 -17.23 18.38 43.30
CA ILE A 512 -17.63 18.86 44.63
C ILE A 512 -18.37 20.21 44.54
N GLU A 513 -17.89 21.14 43.71
CA GLU A 513 -18.41 22.51 43.66
C GLU A 513 -19.48 22.69 42.56
N ASP A 514 -19.21 22.25 41.32
CA ASP A 514 -20.13 22.41 40.18
C ASP A 514 -21.25 21.35 40.18
N SER A 515 -20.93 20.05 40.27
CA SER A 515 -21.93 18.96 40.15
C SER A 515 -22.50 18.45 41.47
N LYS A 516 -21.79 18.65 42.61
CA LYS A 516 -22.21 18.28 43.98
C LYS A 516 -22.44 16.78 44.22
N SER A 517 -21.88 15.92 43.37
CA SER A 517 -21.99 14.46 43.50
C SER A 517 -21.00 13.91 44.53
N TYR A 518 -21.16 14.22 45.83
CA TYR A 518 -20.16 13.88 46.86
C TYR A 518 -19.75 12.39 46.90
N GLY A 519 -20.69 11.46 46.66
CA GLY A 519 -20.38 10.02 46.59
C GLY A 519 -19.55 9.64 45.35
N GLU A 520 -19.78 10.30 44.22
CA GLU A 520 -18.95 10.13 43.02
C GLU A 520 -17.61 10.86 43.14
N ALA A 521 -17.56 11.99 43.86
CA ALA A 521 -16.34 12.70 44.17
C ALA A 521 -15.45 11.90 45.14
N LEU A 522 -16.01 11.36 46.23
CA LEU A 522 -15.31 10.48 47.17
C LEU A 522 -14.86 9.20 46.44
N GLY A 523 -15.76 8.56 45.70
CA GLY A 523 -15.46 7.41 44.85
C GLY A 523 -14.51 7.70 43.68
N TYR A 524 -14.33 8.97 43.30
CA TYR A 524 -13.36 9.39 42.29
C TYR A 524 -11.99 9.71 42.90
N ILE A 525 -11.94 10.41 44.02
CA ILE A 525 -10.72 10.60 44.82
C ILE A 525 -10.13 9.22 45.13
N TRP A 526 -10.95 8.28 45.62
CA TRP A 526 -10.58 6.87 45.81
C TRP A 526 -10.01 6.20 44.55
N ARG A 527 -10.47 6.61 43.35
CA ARG A 527 -10.02 6.13 42.04
C ARG A 527 -8.74 6.80 41.52
N GLN A 528 -8.18 7.81 42.19
CA GLN A 528 -6.98 8.49 41.72
C GLN A 528 -5.70 7.98 42.37
N ASP A 529 -4.59 8.22 41.67
CA ASP A 529 -3.29 7.87 42.19
C ASP A 529 -2.96 8.73 43.42
N PRO A 530 -2.32 8.15 44.44
CA PRO A 530 -2.72 8.53 45.80
C PRO A 530 -1.97 9.76 46.32
N GLU A 531 -0.73 9.97 45.89
CA GLU A 531 0.03 11.22 46.14
C GLU A 531 -0.73 12.47 45.65
N VAL A 532 -1.53 12.27 44.60
CA VAL A 532 -2.32 13.28 43.90
C VAL A 532 -3.76 13.32 44.44
N ALA A 533 -4.23 12.27 45.13
CA ALA A 533 -5.43 12.30 45.95
C ALA A 533 -5.21 13.01 47.32
N TYR A 534 -3.99 13.00 47.86
CA TYR A 534 -3.67 13.51 49.20
C TYR A 534 -3.99 15.01 49.42
N PRO A 535 -3.62 15.95 48.52
CA PRO A 535 -4.03 17.36 48.65
C PRO A 535 -5.55 17.53 48.66
N CYS A 536 -6.26 16.82 47.76
CA CYS A 536 -7.72 16.81 47.70
C CYS A 536 -8.34 16.26 48.99
N MET A 537 -7.81 15.14 49.50
CA MET A 537 -8.25 14.52 50.75
C MET A 537 -8.01 15.42 51.96
N GLN A 538 -6.92 16.20 52.01
CA GLN A 538 -6.70 17.17 53.08
C GLN A 538 -7.59 18.42 52.95
N LYS A 539 -7.68 19.00 51.74
CA LYS A 539 -8.51 20.18 51.42
C LYS A 539 -9.98 19.96 51.77
N TYR A 540 -10.50 18.76 51.52
CA TYR A 540 -11.93 18.42 51.69
C TYR A 540 -12.23 17.43 52.85
N ALA A 541 -11.23 17.05 53.67
CA ALA A 541 -11.34 16.03 54.73
C ALA A 541 -12.62 16.15 55.58
N ARG A 542 -12.86 17.33 56.15
CA ARG A 542 -13.96 17.58 57.09
C ARG A 542 -15.32 17.46 56.42
N VAL A 543 -15.47 18.02 55.22
CA VAL A 543 -16.72 17.99 54.46
C VAL A 543 -17.09 16.54 54.07
N LEU A 544 -16.09 15.72 53.74
CA LEU A 544 -16.29 14.30 53.39
C LEU A 544 -16.60 13.44 54.63
N ILE A 545 -15.93 13.68 55.77
CA ILE A 545 -16.19 12.94 57.03
C ILE A 545 -17.55 13.33 57.62
N GLU A 546 -17.94 14.60 57.61
CA GLU A 546 -19.24 15.07 58.14
C GLU A 546 -20.43 14.47 57.37
N ASN A 547 -20.35 14.38 56.04
CA ASN A 547 -21.45 13.92 55.19
C ASN A 547 -21.41 12.39 54.92
N CYS A 548 -20.24 11.75 54.95
CA CYS A 548 -20.07 10.32 54.62
C CYS A 548 -19.10 9.59 55.59
N PRO A 549 -19.28 9.64 56.93
CA PRO A 549 -18.26 9.27 57.91
C PRO A 549 -17.74 7.83 57.75
N LYS A 550 -18.62 6.86 57.47
CA LYS A 550 -18.25 5.43 57.35
C LYS A 550 -17.53 5.07 56.06
N GLU A 551 -17.57 5.93 55.04
CA GLU A 551 -16.91 5.72 53.76
C GLU A 551 -15.66 6.59 53.65
N ALA A 552 -15.70 7.83 54.17
CA ALA A 552 -14.52 8.65 54.38
C ALA A 552 -13.53 8.00 55.36
N THR A 553 -13.98 7.44 56.49
CA THR A 553 -13.07 6.73 57.43
C THR A 553 -12.42 5.51 56.77
N LYS A 554 -13.14 4.78 55.90
CA LYS A 554 -12.55 3.68 55.10
C LYS A 554 -11.55 4.19 54.07
N LEU A 555 -11.90 5.25 53.34
CA LEU A 555 -11.00 5.94 52.41
C LEU A 555 -9.70 6.37 53.12
N PHE A 556 -9.81 6.92 54.33
CA PHE A 556 -8.65 7.33 55.14
C PHE A 556 -7.88 6.16 55.74
N ILE A 557 -8.55 5.09 56.19
CA ILE A 557 -7.91 3.82 56.57
C ILE A 557 -7.07 3.33 55.39
N ASP A 558 -7.72 3.04 54.26
CA ASP A 558 -7.07 2.50 53.08
C ASP A 558 -5.94 3.45 52.62
N TYR A 559 -6.12 4.77 52.72
CA TYR A 559 -5.09 5.77 52.40
C TYR A 559 -3.87 5.75 53.33
N TYR A 560 -4.05 5.57 54.64
CA TYR A 560 -2.92 5.58 55.58
C TYR A 560 -2.34 4.20 55.90
N THR A 561 -2.99 3.12 55.47
CA THR A 561 -2.42 1.76 55.57
C THR A 561 -1.68 1.31 54.30
N GLY A 562 -2.01 1.86 53.14
CA GLY A 562 -1.52 1.38 51.84
C GLY A 562 -2.54 0.55 51.05
N LYS A 563 -3.68 0.18 51.64
CA LYS A 563 -4.78 -0.52 50.95
C LYS A 563 -5.57 0.34 49.97
N TYR A 564 -5.20 1.60 49.75
CA TYR A 564 -5.87 2.54 48.85
C TYR A 564 -5.93 2.03 47.42
N ARG A 565 -7.01 1.33 47.11
CA ARG A 565 -7.31 0.81 45.78
C ARG A 565 -8.29 1.73 45.09
N PRO A 566 -7.87 2.38 43.99
CA PRO A 566 -8.76 2.75 42.91
C PRO A 566 -9.77 1.69 42.57
N ARG A 567 -11.00 1.91 43.06
CA ARG A 567 -12.19 1.11 42.80
C ARG A 567 -12.56 1.19 41.31
N LYS A 568 -11.84 0.41 40.50
CA LYS A 568 -12.12 0.17 39.08
C LYS A 568 -13.42 -0.61 38.95
N SER A 569 -14.56 0.10 38.98
CA SER A 569 -15.83 -0.56 38.66
C SER A 569 -15.85 -0.92 37.19
N THR A 570 -16.18 -2.18 36.91
CA THR A 570 -16.69 -2.61 35.62
C THR A 570 -17.95 -1.80 35.28
N VAL A 571 -18.23 -1.61 33.98
CA VAL A 571 -19.42 -0.89 33.49
C VAL A 571 -20.30 -1.88 32.76
N ALA A 572 -21.48 -2.15 33.31
CA ALA A 572 -22.48 -3.03 32.71
C ALA A 572 -23.56 -2.22 31.96
N ILE A 573 -24.00 -2.76 30.82
CA ILE A 573 -25.16 -2.26 30.06
C ILE A 573 -26.36 -3.18 30.41
N PRO A 574 -27.57 -2.66 30.66
CA PRO A 574 -28.58 -3.37 31.47
C PRO A 574 -29.37 -4.47 30.74
N GLY A 575 -29.74 -5.53 31.47
CA GLY A 575 -30.65 -6.60 31.03
C GLY A 575 -31.21 -7.48 32.16
N GLU A 576 -32.51 -7.35 32.42
CA GLU A 576 -33.48 -8.36 32.91
C GLU A 576 -33.19 -9.28 34.14
N THR A 577 -33.40 -8.73 35.33
CA THR A 577 -34.29 -9.24 36.42
C THR A 577 -34.44 -10.75 36.79
N SER A 578 -34.11 -11.06 38.07
CA SER A 578 -34.76 -12.03 39.01
C SER A 578 -34.58 -13.56 38.77
N SER A 579 -34.60 -14.48 39.77
CA SER A 579 -35.22 -14.47 41.13
C SER A 579 -34.63 -15.47 42.17
N THR A 580 -34.55 -15.03 43.44
CA THR A 580 -34.70 -15.75 44.75
C THR A 580 -34.26 -17.24 45.00
N GLY A 581 -33.36 -17.43 45.99
CA GLY A 581 -33.28 -18.60 46.91
C GLY A 581 -32.36 -19.79 46.49
N GLY A 582 -31.81 -20.63 47.39
CA GLY A 582 -31.72 -20.60 48.86
C GLY A 582 -31.28 -21.93 49.52
N LEU A 583 -30.35 -21.87 50.49
CA LEU A 583 -29.91 -22.90 51.49
C LEU A 583 -28.93 -24.07 51.10
N THR A 584 -28.01 -24.31 52.06
CA THR A 584 -27.35 -25.58 52.50
C THR A 584 -26.44 -26.43 51.57
N SER A 585 -25.12 -26.26 51.75
CA SER A 585 -24.11 -27.29 52.12
C SER A 585 -24.20 -28.71 51.52
N GLY A 586 -23.24 -29.08 50.66
CA GLY A 586 -22.93 -30.46 50.26
C GLY A 586 -21.54 -30.61 49.62
N THR A 587 -20.77 -31.64 49.98
CA THR A 587 -19.33 -31.79 49.67
C THR A 587 -19.01 -32.45 48.32
N SER A 588 -17.74 -32.30 47.90
CA SER A 588 -16.90 -33.28 47.16
C SER A 588 -17.23 -33.66 45.69
N SER A 589 -16.47 -33.06 44.75
CA SER A 589 -15.38 -33.70 43.94
C SER A 589 -15.60 -35.12 43.34
N ALA A 590 -15.18 -35.50 42.11
CA ALA A 590 -14.22 -34.89 41.17
C ALA A 590 -14.24 -35.59 39.76
N VAL A 591 -13.17 -35.41 38.96
CA VAL A 591 -12.58 -36.35 37.95
C VAL A 591 -12.69 -36.03 36.44
N GLN A 592 -11.68 -35.26 35.97
CA GLN A 592 -10.94 -35.32 34.69
C GLN A 592 -11.60 -34.71 33.43
N ASN A 593 -10.95 -33.82 32.65
CA ASN A 593 -9.61 -33.77 32.02
C ASN A 593 -9.36 -34.79 30.89
N LEU A 594 -9.40 -34.31 29.64
CA LEU A 594 -8.72 -34.88 28.48
C LEU A 594 -7.98 -33.74 27.74
N THR A 595 -6.85 -34.05 27.09
CA THR A 595 -6.21 -33.33 25.95
C THR A 595 -6.29 -31.79 25.93
N ASN A 596 -5.22 -30.99 26.10
CA ASN A 596 -3.78 -31.19 25.90
C ASN A 596 -3.37 -31.73 24.51
N TYR A 597 -2.18 -31.34 24.02
CA TYR A 597 -1.62 -31.55 22.66
C TYR A 597 -2.28 -30.71 21.54
N LEU A 598 -1.54 -30.05 20.63
CA LEU A 598 -0.12 -29.59 20.58
C LEU A 598 0.00 -28.40 19.57
N PRO A 599 1.17 -27.72 19.43
CA PRO A 599 1.30 -26.39 18.79
C PRO A 599 2.10 -26.44 17.46
N PHE A 600 2.59 -25.28 16.98
CA PHE A 600 4.02 -25.04 16.63
C PHE A 600 4.30 -23.51 16.40
N PRO A 601 5.56 -23.02 16.35
CA PRO A 601 5.91 -21.73 16.99
C PRO A 601 6.97 -20.85 16.26
N TYR A 602 7.44 -19.79 16.94
CA TYR A 602 8.84 -19.30 17.02
C TYR A 602 9.60 -18.70 15.80
N MET A 603 10.35 -17.62 16.08
CA MET A 603 11.81 -17.52 15.84
C MET A 603 12.49 -16.53 16.82
N GLY A 604 13.82 -16.28 16.91
CA GLY A 604 15.00 -16.66 16.09
C GLY A 604 15.90 -17.83 16.58
N THR A 605 17.20 -17.61 16.91
CA THR A 605 18.28 -18.61 17.25
C THR A 605 18.99 -18.63 18.66
N SER A 606 20.25 -18.21 18.96
CA SER A 606 21.22 -18.95 19.87
C SER A 606 22.24 -18.26 20.86
N SER A 607 22.60 -18.89 22.02
CA SER A 607 23.84 -18.68 22.89
C SER A 607 24.00 -19.40 24.33
N GLY A 608 24.72 -20.55 24.62
CA GLY A 608 24.74 -21.46 25.89
C GLY A 608 25.99 -22.41 26.09
N PRO A 609 26.06 -23.75 26.51
CA PRO A 609 25.61 -25.04 28.03
C PRO A 609 25.94 -25.16 29.59
N THR A 610 25.16 -26.09 30.22
CA THR A 610 25.35 -27.19 31.27
C THR A 610 26.02 -27.02 32.65
N ALA A 611 25.61 -27.67 33.77
CA ALA A 611 25.12 -29.07 33.92
C ALA A 611 24.16 -29.43 35.13
N THR A 612 24.16 -30.68 35.71
CA THR A 612 23.08 -31.27 36.59
C THR A 612 23.37 -32.17 37.86
N PRO A 613 23.41 -33.54 37.83
CA PRO A 613 22.29 -34.44 38.12
C PRO A 613 22.23 -35.09 39.53
N GLY A 614 21.05 -35.64 39.86
CA GLY A 614 20.90 -36.79 40.76
C GLY A 614 19.71 -36.72 41.74
N THR A 615 19.21 -37.89 42.10
CA THR A 615 17.90 -38.17 42.75
C THR A 615 18.03 -39.43 43.64
N PRO A 616 16.98 -40.13 44.16
CA PRO A 616 15.54 -39.82 44.27
C PRO A 616 14.92 -40.10 45.67
N SER A 617 13.61 -39.86 45.86
CA SER A 617 12.62 -40.92 46.19
C SER A 617 11.21 -40.42 46.60
N ASN A 618 10.17 -41.07 46.05
CA ASN A 618 8.87 -41.51 46.64
C ASN A 618 7.93 -40.58 47.45
N THR A 619 6.59 -40.62 47.34
CA THR A 619 5.69 -41.42 46.45
C THR A 619 4.27 -40.84 46.30
N LYS A 620 3.63 -41.19 45.17
CA LYS A 620 2.17 -41.35 44.92
C LYS A 620 1.27 -40.11 44.67
N GLN A 621 0.25 -40.41 43.85
CA GLN A 621 -0.80 -39.61 43.19
C GLN A 621 -2.18 -40.23 43.58
N PRO A 622 -3.39 -39.79 43.12
CA PRO A 622 -3.69 -39.05 41.87
C PRO A 622 -4.79 -37.94 41.86
N ALA A 623 -4.74 -37.09 40.82
CA ALA A 623 -5.82 -36.40 40.06
C ALA A 623 -7.04 -35.76 40.78
N SER A 624 -7.52 -34.57 40.36
CA SER A 624 -8.08 -34.34 39.00
C SER A 624 -8.68 -32.93 38.79
N ASN A 625 -9.03 -32.58 37.54
CA ASN A 625 -9.55 -31.27 37.14
C ASN A 625 -11.09 -31.23 36.93
N GLY A 626 -11.63 -30.00 37.01
CA GLY A 626 -12.92 -29.52 36.49
C GLY A 626 -13.01 -28.01 36.78
N ALA A 627 -13.38 -27.16 35.81
CA ALA A 627 -13.19 -25.70 35.90
C ALA A 627 -14.46 -24.91 36.27
N LEU A 628 -14.27 -23.71 36.85
CA LEU A 628 -15.22 -22.60 36.87
C LEU A 628 -14.48 -21.26 37.02
N GLU A 629 -15.20 -20.14 36.90
CA GLU A 629 -14.65 -18.80 36.65
C GLU A 629 -14.05 -18.09 37.89
N LEU A 630 -13.18 -17.10 37.64
CA LEU A 630 -12.64 -16.16 38.64
C LEU A 630 -13.25 -14.77 38.44
N GLY A 631 -13.51 -14.06 39.54
CA GLY A 631 -14.06 -12.70 39.54
C GLY A 631 -13.30 -11.74 40.45
N GLU A 632 -13.25 -10.48 40.02
CA GLU A 632 -12.99 -9.22 40.75
C GLU A 632 -11.76 -9.04 41.68
N ASP A 633 -11.03 -10.08 42.09
CA ASP A 633 -9.87 -9.95 43.00
C ASP A 633 -8.52 -9.63 42.30
N ASP A 634 -8.39 -9.92 40.99
CA ASP A 634 -7.10 -10.04 40.28
C ASP A 634 -6.57 -8.75 39.62
N HIS A 635 -6.47 -7.61 40.35
CA HIS A 635 -5.42 -6.62 40.05
C HIS A 635 -5.03 -5.71 41.24
N PRO A 636 -3.74 -5.28 41.36
CA PRO A 636 -3.14 -4.86 42.64
C PRO A 636 -3.34 -3.37 42.99
N PRO A 637 -3.11 -2.97 44.26
CA PRO A 637 -3.13 -1.56 44.67
C PRO A 637 -1.97 -0.76 44.04
N PRO A 638 -2.21 0.50 43.61
CA PRO A 638 -1.13 1.42 43.23
C PRO A 638 -0.30 1.78 44.46
N LYS A 639 1.01 1.95 44.28
CA LYS A 639 1.95 2.30 45.36
C LYS A 639 2.20 3.80 45.40
N TYR A 640 2.36 4.31 46.61
CA TYR A 640 2.50 5.74 46.89
C TYR A 640 3.26 5.94 48.20
N THR A 641 3.77 7.15 48.41
CA THR A 641 4.35 7.53 49.69
C THR A 641 3.26 7.72 50.75
N VAL A 642 2.94 6.66 51.50
CA VAL A 642 2.07 6.72 52.68
C VAL A 642 2.60 7.81 53.63
N PRO A 643 1.86 8.90 53.87
CA PRO A 643 2.30 9.98 54.74
C PRO A 643 2.40 9.49 56.18
N ALA A 644 3.26 10.12 56.98
CA ALA A 644 3.41 9.76 58.40
C ALA A 644 2.02 9.83 59.08
N PRO A 645 1.47 8.73 59.64
CA PRO A 645 0.06 8.65 60.09
C PRO A 645 -0.40 9.79 61.01
N ARG A 646 0.55 10.36 61.74
CA ARG A 646 0.46 11.60 62.53
C ARG A 646 -0.15 12.80 61.78
N THR A 647 -0.07 12.88 60.44
CA THR A 647 -0.72 13.93 59.63
C THR A 647 -2.23 13.73 59.48
N ALA A 648 -2.77 12.55 59.77
CA ALA A 648 -4.21 12.30 59.82
C ALA A 648 -4.85 12.82 61.11
N PHE A 649 -4.08 12.90 62.20
CA PHE A 649 -4.64 13.04 63.55
C PHE A 649 -5.45 14.33 63.74
N SER A 650 -5.09 15.42 63.06
CA SER A 650 -5.82 16.70 63.06
C SER A 650 -7.17 16.68 62.34
N SER A 651 -7.46 15.62 61.56
CA SER A 651 -8.74 15.40 60.86
C SER A 651 -9.74 14.58 61.68
N PHE A 652 -9.29 13.88 62.72
CA PHE A 652 -10.10 12.94 63.52
C PHE A 652 -10.33 13.37 64.98
N ILE A 653 -9.95 14.60 65.35
CA ILE A 653 -9.98 15.11 66.74
C ILE A 653 -11.35 14.90 67.41
N ASP A 654 -12.45 15.10 66.67
CA ASP A 654 -13.82 15.01 67.18
C ASP A 654 -14.45 13.60 67.04
N HIS A 655 -13.70 12.60 66.56
CA HIS A 655 -14.20 11.27 66.15
C HIS A 655 -13.33 10.09 66.65
N PRO A 656 -13.39 9.74 67.95
CA PRO A 656 -12.44 8.81 68.58
C PRO A 656 -12.70 7.31 68.30
N ASP A 657 -13.95 6.89 68.04
CA ASP A 657 -14.23 5.48 67.70
C ASP A 657 -13.79 5.18 66.25
N GLU A 658 -13.98 6.12 65.32
CA GLU A 658 -13.40 6.12 63.98
C GLU A 658 -11.87 6.14 64.01
N PHE A 659 -11.27 6.99 64.86
CA PHE A 659 -9.81 7.10 64.98
C PHE A 659 -9.15 5.82 65.53
N ILE A 660 -9.77 5.15 66.51
CA ILE A 660 -9.26 3.86 67.01
C ILE A 660 -9.40 2.77 65.94
N THR A 661 -10.52 2.72 65.21
CA THR A 661 -10.66 1.81 64.05
C THR A 661 -9.59 2.08 62.99
N PHE A 662 -9.21 3.35 62.80
CA PHE A 662 -8.12 3.76 61.90
C PHE A 662 -6.74 3.29 62.37
N LEU A 663 -6.42 3.48 63.65
CA LEU A 663 -5.15 3.02 64.24
C LEU A 663 -5.05 1.48 64.25
N GLU A 664 -6.14 0.77 64.60
CA GLU A 664 -6.20 -0.70 64.55
C GLU A 664 -5.90 -1.20 63.13
N ALA A 665 -6.59 -0.66 62.12
CA ALA A 665 -6.37 -1.06 60.73
C ALA A 665 -4.95 -0.75 60.23
N CYS A 666 -4.37 0.41 60.60
CA CYS A 666 -2.97 0.73 60.28
C CYS A 666 -1.99 -0.33 60.81
N LEU A 667 -2.30 -0.96 61.95
CA LEU A 667 -1.39 -1.82 62.69
C LEU A 667 -1.57 -3.32 62.42
N GLU A 668 -2.72 -3.73 61.90
CA GLU A 668 -2.91 -5.03 61.25
C GLU A 668 -2.11 -5.15 59.93
N GLU A 669 -1.53 -4.06 59.42
CA GLU A 669 -0.77 -4.03 58.17
C GLU A 669 0.75 -3.96 58.37
N GLY A 670 1.51 -4.52 57.43
CA GLY A 670 2.94 -4.76 57.57
C GLY A 670 3.83 -3.55 57.29
N ASP A 671 3.48 -2.73 56.28
CA ASP A 671 4.36 -1.73 55.69
C ASP A 671 4.32 -0.36 56.39
N LEU A 672 4.83 -0.32 57.61
CA LEU A 672 5.05 0.92 58.38
C LEU A 672 6.53 1.08 58.72
N LYS A 673 7.08 2.29 58.53
CA LYS A 673 8.49 2.62 58.88
C LYS A 673 8.73 2.34 60.36
N VAL A 674 9.91 1.90 60.78
CA VAL A 674 10.15 1.52 62.20
C VAL A 674 9.87 2.66 63.18
N SER A 675 10.13 3.92 62.80
CA SER A 675 9.70 5.11 63.55
C SER A 675 8.18 5.22 63.63
N ASP A 676 7.50 5.20 62.48
CA ASP A 676 6.07 5.45 62.34
C ASP A 676 5.26 4.27 62.93
N ARG A 677 5.85 3.07 62.94
CA ARG A 677 5.37 1.85 63.58
C ARG A 677 5.62 1.91 65.09
N THR A 678 6.75 2.44 65.57
CA THR A 678 6.94 2.74 67.00
C THR A 678 5.90 3.76 67.47
N ASP A 679 5.72 4.87 66.74
CA ASP A 679 4.74 5.92 67.02
C ASP A 679 3.31 5.37 66.96
N LEU A 680 2.94 4.55 65.97
CA LEU A 680 1.60 3.96 65.87
C LEU A 680 1.33 2.90 66.94
N TYR A 681 2.23 1.94 67.17
CA TYR A 681 2.05 0.99 68.28
C TYR A 681 1.96 1.75 69.61
N THR A 682 2.74 2.82 69.78
CA THR A 682 2.69 3.73 70.93
C THR A 682 1.32 4.40 71.07
N THR A 683 0.79 5.02 70.01
CA THR A 683 -0.48 5.76 70.08
C THR A 683 -1.70 4.86 70.06
N LEU A 684 -1.68 3.69 69.42
CA LEU A 684 -2.75 2.69 69.58
C LEU A 684 -2.76 2.16 71.01
N PHE A 685 -1.60 1.87 71.59
CA PHE A 685 -1.49 1.43 72.98
C PHE A 685 -2.02 2.53 73.92
N GLU A 686 -1.61 3.79 73.73
CA GLU A 686 -2.16 4.96 74.44
C GLU A 686 -3.69 5.08 74.27
N MET A 687 -4.23 4.93 73.05
CA MET A 687 -5.68 5.04 72.78
C MET A 687 -6.51 3.85 73.31
N TYR A 688 -5.96 2.64 73.30
CA TYR A 688 -6.56 1.48 73.98
C TYR A 688 -6.67 1.73 75.49
N LEU A 689 -5.61 2.26 76.10
CA LEU A 689 -5.55 2.55 77.54
C LEU A 689 -6.43 3.76 77.90
N TYR A 690 -6.52 4.77 77.03
CA TYR A 690 -7.47 5.87 77.14
C TYR A 690 -8.93 5.36 77.11
N LYS A 691 -9.30 4.56 76.11
CA LYS A 691 -10.65 3.97 75.97
C LYS A 691 -10.98 3.01 77.14
N ALA A 692 -9.99 2.30 77.67
CA ALA A 692 -10.09 1.48 78.88
C ALA A 692 -10.27 2.30 80.17
N SER A 693 -9.95 3.60 80.17
CA SER A 693 -10.19 4.52 81.29
C SER A 693 -11.60 5.15 81.26
N GLU A 694 -12.14 5.44 80.07
CA GLU A 694 -13.48 6.01 79.91
C GLU A 694 -14.60 4.98 80.15
N LYS A 695 -14.47 3.76 79.61
CA LYS A 695 -15.53 2.74 79.64
C LYS A 695 -15.34 1.78 80.83
N LYS A 696 -16.19 1.93 81.86
CA LYS A 696 -16.13 1.15 83.11
C LYS A 696 -16.73 -0.25 82.96
N GLY A 697 -16.03 -1.27 83.48
CA GLY A 697 -16.52 -2.65 83.57
C GLY A 697 -15.92 -3.58 82.51
N HIS A 698 -16.66 -4.62 82.14
CA HIS A 698 -16.17 -5.81 81.43
C HIS A 698 -15.42 -5.54 80.10
N HIS A 699 -15.74 -4.43 79.41
CA HIS A 699 -15.04 -4.04 78.17
C HIS A 699 -13.59 -3.58 78.42
N ARG A 700 -13.24 -3.15 79.64
CA ARG A 700 -11.87 -2.72 79.98
C ARG A 700 -10.87 -3.87 79.79
N GLU A 701 -11.21 -5.05 80.29
CA GLU A 701 -10.38 -6.26 80.22
C GLU A 701 -10.19 -6.74 78.77
N GLU A 702 -11.12 -6.42 77.87
CA GLU A 702 -11.02 -6.72 76.43
C GLU A 702 -9.96 -5.83 75.73
N TRP A 703 -9.89 -4.54 76.07
CA TRP A 703 -8.86 -3.63 75.52
C TRP A 703 -7.48 -3.88 76.14
N GLU A 704 -7.40 -4.18 77.44
CA GLU A 704 -6.17 -4.64 78.10
C GLU A 704 -5.68 -5.98 77.50
N GLY A 705 -6.60 -6.89 77.16
CA GLY A 705 -6.30 -8.14 76.46
C GLY A 705 -5.86 -7.98 75.00
N LYS A 706 -6.32 -6.93 74.29
CA LYS A 706 -5.79 -6.55 72.98
C LYS A 706 -4.37 -5.97 73.09
N ALA A 707 -4.15 -5.09 74.07
CA ALA A 707 -2.85 -4.49 74.35
C ALA A 707 -1.76 -5.56 74.63
N LYS A 708 -2.12 -6.68 75.28
CA LYS A 708 -1.22 -7.82 75.47
C LYS A 708 -0.72 -8.44 74.17
N LYS A 709 -1.64 -8.80 73.26
CA LYS A 709 -1.32 -9.55 72.03
C LYS A 709 -0.40 -8.80 71.07
N LEU A 710 -0.44 -7.47 71.09
CA LEU A 710 0.47 -6.62 70.29
C LEU A 710 1.96 -6.83 70.63
N ILE A 711 2.28 -7.44 71.77
CA ILE A 711 3.64 -7.56 72.30
C ILE A 711 4.11 -9.03 72.39
N GLU A 712 3.32 -9.99 71.88
CA GLU A 712 3.59 -11.44 71.91
C GLU A 712 4.03 -12.00 70.53
N GLY A 713 4.61 -11.16 69.65
CA GLY A 713 5.22 -11.57 68.36
C GLY A 713 6.73 -11.25 68.29
N GLU A 714 7.54 -12.05 67.57
CA GLU A 714 9.00 -12.02 67.73
C GLU A 714 9.72 -10.77 67.17
N HIS A 715 9.07 -9.99 66.28
CA HIS A 715 9.43 -8.61 65.99
C HIS A 715 8.24 -7.68 66.25
N VAL A 716 8.23 -7.06 67.44
CA VAL A 716 7.45 -5.86 67.74
C VAL A 716 8.32 -4.65 67.36
N PRO A 717 8.02 -3.88 66.30
CA PRO A 717 8.88 -2.79 65.86
C PRO A 717 8.58 -1.51 66.63
N MET A 718 8.71 -1.60 67.95
CA MET A 718 8.76 -0.48 68.88
C MET A 718 10.18 -0.38 69.44
N GLU A 719 10.69 0.82 69.67
CA GLU A 719 11.82 0.98 70.57
C GLU A 719 11.47 0.40 71.95
N SER A 720 12.24 -0.58 72.41
CA SER A 720 11.97 -1.31 73.66
C SER A 720 11.92 -0.41 74.90
N SER A 721 12.51 0.79 74.82
CA SER A 721 12.39 1.87 75.80
C SER A 721 10.95 2.43 75.94
N ASN A 722 10.25 2.61 74.82
CA ASN A 722 9.00 3.40 74.79
C ASN A 722 7.81 2.54 75.22
N VAL A 723 7.82 1.24 74.88
CA VAL A 723 6.82 0.25 75.35
C VAL A 723 6.76 0.20 76.88
N LEU A 724 7.93 0.26 77.54
CA LEU A 724 8.06 0.22 78.99
C LEU A 724 7.49 1.49 79.64
N LEU A 725 7.71 2.66 79.04
CA LEU A 725 7.24 3.95 79.58
C LEU A 725 5.71 4.04 79.61
N LEU A 726 5.06 3.72 78.49
CA LEU A 726 3.60 3.82 78.36
C LEU A 726 2.87 2.79 79.22
N SER A 727 3.48 1.61 79.41
CA SER A 727 2.94 0.54 80.27
C SER A 727 2.91 0.94 81.76
N ASP A 728 3.89 1.74 82.21
CA ASP A 728 3.96 2.22 83.59
C ASP A 728 2.97 3.37 83.86
N LEU A 729 2.81 4.30 82.91
CA LEU A 729 1.83 5.39 82.95
C LEU A 729 0.35 4.92 82.98
N SER A 730 0.12 3.62 82.75
CA SER A 730 -1.21 3.03 82.56
C SER A 730 -1.49 1.75 83.36
N ASN A 731 -0.47 1.14 83.97
CA ASN A 731 -0.50 -0.10 84.78
C ASN A 731 -0.66 -1.42 83.98
N PHE A 732 0.12 -1.62 82.92
CA PHE A 732 0.18 -2.88 82.14
C PHE A 732 1.50 -3.67 82.36
N ARG A 733 1.56 -5.00 82.11
CA ARG A 733 2.67 -5.87 82.60
C ARG A 733 3.31 -6.91 81.66
N ASP A 734 2.56 -7.61 80.82
CA ASP A 734 3.06 -8.91 80.27
C ASP A 734 4.00 -8.79 79.05
N GLY A 735 4.00 -7.66 78.34
CA GLY A 735 4.68 -7.50 77.06
C GLY A 735 6.17 -7.13 77.14
N THR A 736 7.05 -8.05 77.55
CA THR A 736 8.49 -7.73 77.72
C THR A 736 9.50 -8.79 77.24
N VAL A 737 9.05 -9.97 76.78
CA VAL A 737 9.92 -11.17 76.69
C VAL A 737 10.32 -11.57 75.27
N LEU A 738 9.46 -11.35 74.26
CA LEU A 738 9.45 -12.17 73.03
C LEU A 738 10.31 -11.66 71.85
N VAL A 739 10.84 -10.44 71.92
CA VAL A 739 11.27 -9.67 70.73
C VAL A 739 12.76 -9.87 70.36
N LYS A 740 13.18 -11.11 70.00
CA LYS A 740 14.64 -11.42 69.83
C LYS A 740 15.11 -12.38 68.72
N GLU A 741 14.30 -13.26 68.15
CA GLU A 741 14.83 -14.40 67.35
C GLU A 741 14.74 -14.25 65.81
N GLN A 742 14.20 -13.15 65.27
CA GLN A 742 13.47 -13.15 63.99
C GLN A 742 14.09 -12.42 62.77
N ALA A 743 15.42 -12.27 62.67
CA ALA A 743 16.07 -11.37 61.67
C ALA A 743 17.00 -12.07 60.61
N GLY A 744 16.44 -12.63 59.52
CA GLY A 744 17.16 -13.42 58.49
C GLY A 744 17.48 -12.73 57.13
N LEU A 745 18.39 -13.31 56.32
CA LEU A 745 19.00 -12.67 55.11
C LEU A 745 19.16 -13.64 53.90
N LEU A 746 18.84 -13.24 52.65
CA LEU A 746 18.50 -14.19 51.55
C LEU A 746 19.51 -14.45 50.40
N PHE A 747 20.23 -13.47 49.81
CA PHE A 747 21.45 -13.86 49.05
C PHE A 747 22.48 -14.43 50.04
N ASP A 748 22.43 -14.01 51.31
CA ASP A 748 23.09 -14.68 52.43
C ASP A 748 22.58 -16.11 52.72
N ILE A 749 21.45 -16.53 52.13
CA ILE A 749 20.98 -17.93 52.09
C ILE A 749 21.31 -18.63 50.76
N PHE A 750 21.30 -17.97 49.59
CA PHE A 750 22.00 -18.55 48.42
C PHE A 750 23.52 -18.65 48.67
N ARG A 751 24.06 -17.92 49.66
CA ARG A 751 25.38 -18.04 50.28
C ARG A 751 25.38 -19.17 51.32
N SER A 752 24.46 -19.22 52.28
CA SER A 752 24.31 -20.39 53.18
C SER A 752 23.97 -21.70 52.45
N TYR A 753 23.72 -21.66 51.14
CA TYR A 753 23.60 -22.79 50.25
C TYR A 753 24.78 -22.93 49.26
N THR A 754 25.20 -21.92 48.46
CA THR A 754 26.36 -22.05 47.53
C THR A 754 27.72 -21.68 48.13
N SER A 755 27.80 -20.80 49.12
CA SER A 755 28.99 -20.75 50.01
C SER A 755 28.99 -21.90 51.02
N ALA A 756 27.89 -22.64 51.18
CA ALA A 756 27.86 -24.02 51.70
C ALA A 756 27.91 -25.11 50.60
N LYS A 757 28.05 -24.71 49.33
CA LYS A 757 28.26 -25.52 48.11
C LYS A 757 27.18 -26.55 47.69
N ASP A 758 25.90 -26.36 48.00
CA ASP A 758 24.79 -27.17 47.47
C ASP A 758 24.48 -26.88 45.99
N THR A 759 25.07 -27.65 45.08
CA THR A 759 24.81 -27.55 43.63
C THR A 759 23.41 -28.01 43.23
N ARG A 760 22.71 -28.84 44.01
CA ARG A 760 21.35 -29.30 43.66
C ARG A 760 20.29 -28.34 44.16
N GLY A 761 20.49 -27.70 45.31
CA GLY A 761 19.80 -26.47 45.69
C GLY A 761 20.02 -25.38 44.64
N ALA A 762 21.26 -25.22 44.16
CA ALA A 762 21.62 -24.22 43.15
C ALA A 762 21.13 -24.52 41.72
N ILE A 763 20.98 -25.78 41.29
CA ILE A 763 20.46 -26.14 39.96
C ILE A 763 18.94 -26.33 39.99
N LYS A 764 18.35 -26.69 41.14
CA LYS A 764 16.91 -26.43 41.36
C LYS A 764 16.64 -24.93 41.31
N ALA A 765 17.47 -24.11 41.95
CA ALA A 765 17.41 -22.65 41.80
C ALA A 765 17.59 -22.27 40.32
N LEU A 766 18.59 -22.76 39.59
CA LEU A 766 18.82 -22.33 38.21
C LEU A 766 17.74 -22.80 37.22
N ARG A 767 17.12 -23.97 37.37
CA ARG A 767 15.98 -24.37 36.53
C ARG A 767 14.65 -23.73 36.97
N LYS A 768 14.54 -23.28 38.22
CA LYS A 768 13.36 -22.59 38.75
C LYS A 768 13.42 -21.07 38.56
N TYR A 769 14.61 -20.48 38.52
CA TYR A 769 14.89 -19.04 38.50
C TYR A 769 15.73 -18.59 37.28
N GLY A 770 16.27 -19.51 36.47
CA GLY A 770 17.08 -19.19 35.27
C GLY A 770 16.26 -18.80 34.03
N PRO A 771 15.06 -19.36 33.78
CA PRO A 771 14.10 -18.75 32.87
C PRO A 771 13.56 -17.40 33.38
N GLU A 772 13.63 -17.15 34.70
CA GLU A 772 13.14 -15.92 35.35
C GLU A 772 14.17 -14.78 35.27
N GLU A 773 15.46 -15.07 35.45
CA GLU A 773 16.54 -14.17 35.07
C GLU A 773 17.28 -14.68 33.82
N PRO A 774 16.97 -14.15 32.62
CA PRO A 774 17.85 -14.29 31.46
C PRO A 774 19.25 -13.67 31.64
N GLN A 775 19.55 -13.05 32.79
CA GLN A 775 20.90 -12.73 33.25
C GLN A 775 21.56 -13.85 34.07
N LEU A 776 20.78 -14.71 34.77
CA LEU A 776 21.27 -16.02 35.18
C LEU A 776 21.60 -16.91 33.99
N TYR A 777 21.14 -16.67 32.76
CA TYR A 777 21.69 -17.39 31.60
C TYR A 777 23.16 -17.02 31.29
N PRO A 778 23.59 -15.74 31.17
CA PRO A 778 25.01 -15.34 31.15
C PRO A 778 25.80 -15.54 32.46
N ALA A 779 25.19 -15.36 33.64
CA ALA A 779 25.88 -15.55 34.91
C ALA A 779 26.02 -17.04 35.27
N ALA A 780 25.07 -17.89 34.84
CA ALA A 780 25.31 -19.32 34.76
C ALA A 780 26.23 -19.66 33.60
N LEU A 781 26.17 -19.05 32.42
CA LEU A 781 27.16 -19.28 31.36
C LEU A 781 28.58 -19.07 31.93
N ALA A 782 28.78 -18.05 32.77
CA ALA A 782 30.00 -17.86 33.56
C ALA A 782 30.23 -18.97 34.62
N TYR A 783 29.28 -19.26 35.52
CA TYR A 783 29.42 -20.29 36.58
C TYR A 783 29.58 -21.73 36.06
N LEU A 784 29.05 -22.01 34.86
CA LEU A 784 29.06 -23.28 34.16
C LEU A 784 30.32 -23.42 33.30
N THR A 785 30.85 -22.33 32.72
CA THR A 785 32.17 -22.32 32.06
C THR A 785 33.35 -22.11 33.01
N SER A 786 33.13 -21.66 34.25
CA SER A 786 34.21 -21.37 35.21
C SER A 786 34.91 -22.60 35.76
N ASP A 787 34.22 -23.75 35.86
CA ASP A 787 34.76 -24.97 36.45
C ASP A 787 34.40 -26.20 35.58
N PRO A 788 35.38 -26.95 35.03
CA PRO A 788 35.11 -28.01 34.05
C PRO A 788 34.26 -29.16 34.62
N LYS A 789 34.28 -29.38 35.94
CA LYS A 789 33.42 -30.38 36.60
C LYS A 789 31.95 -29.97 36.66
N VAL A 790 31.68 -28.67 36.74
CA VAL A 790 30.32 -28.11 36.70
C VAL A 790 29.77 -28.16 35.27
N LEU A 791 30.64 -28.23 34.26
CA LEU A 791 30.28 -28.43 32.86
C LEU A 791 30.02 -29.90 32.47
N GLU A 792 30.72 -30.87 33.08
CA GLU A 792 30.57 -32.30 32.76
C GLU A 792 29.24 -32.93 33.22
N GLU A 793 28.62 -32.44 34.30
CA GLU A 793 27.58 -33.15 35.07
C GLU A 793 26.17 -33.25 34.37
N ALA A 794 26.11 -33.34 33.05
CA ALA A 794 24.88 -33.57 32.27
C ALA A 794 25.21 -33.93 30.83
N GLY A 795 26.14 -33.17 30.24
CA GLY A 795 26.47 -33.23 28.83
C GLY A 795 25.71 -32.21 27.97
N PRO A 796 26.25 -31.92 26.77
CA PRO A 796 26.20 -30.62 26.08
C PRO A 796 24.82 -30.12 25.60
N ASP A 797 23.71 -30.79 25.88
CA ASP A 797 22.42 -30.40 25.30
C ASP A 797 21.85 -29.11 25.92
N GLU A 798 22.15 -28.77 27.19
CA GLU A 798 21.72 -27.46 27.74
C GLU A 798 22.55 -26.28 27.20
N LEU A 799 23.69 -26.54 26.55
CA LEU A 799 24.77 -25.59 25.98
C LEU A 799 24.16 -25.55 24.53
N ALA A 800 23.70 -26.63 23.87
CA ALA A 800 22.89 -26.51 22.65
C ALA A 800 21.52 -25.79 22.85
N ASN A 801 20.85 -25.91 23.99
CA ASN A 801 19.55 -25.26 24.27
C ASN A 801 19.71 -23.78 24.58
N VAL A 802 20.64 -23.41 25.46
CA VAL A 802 20.93 -22.00 25.70
C VAL A 802 21.66 -21.45 24.44
N LEU A 803 22.50 -22.24 23.71
CA LEU A 803 22.99 -22.04 22.30
C LEU A 803 21.85 -22.25 21.27
N SER A 804 20.59 -22.17 21.68
CA SER A 804 19.41 -21.96 20.83
C SER A 804 18.36 -21.08 21.55
N LYS A 805 18.85 -20.15 22.41
CA LYS A 805 18.08 -19.07 23.03
C LYS A 805 18.61 -17.65 22.72
N ILE A 806 19.88 -17.37 23.02
CA ILE A 806 20.41 -15.98 23.10
C ILE A 806 20.46 -15.16 21.78
N ASP A 807 20.37 -15.75 20.58
CA ASP A 807 20.14 -15.03 19.30
C ASP A 807 18.79 -15.40 18.65
N LYS A 808 17.85 -15.98 19.43
CA LYS A 808 16.40 -15.78 19.24
C LYS A 808 16.03 -14.40 19.72
N ASP A 809 16.54 -14.13 20.92
CA ASP A 809 16.17 -13.01 21.76
C ASP A 809 17.23 -11.88 21.65
N GLY A 810 18.22 -12.03 20.74
CA GLY A 810 19.23 -11.02 20.37
C GLY A 810 20.22 -10.59 21.48
N LEU A 811 20.26 -11.34 22.58
CA LEU A 811 20.80 -10.96 23.90
C LEU A 811 22.33 -10.76 23.94
N MET A 812 23.10 -11.28 22.98
CA MET A 812 24.52 -10.98 22.83
C MET A 812 24.93 -10.99 21.34
N ALA A 813 25.73 -10.01 20.93
CA ALA A 813 26.35 -10.04 19.60
C ALA A 813 27.28 -11.27 19.47
N PRO A 814 27.44 -11.88 18.28
CA PRO A 814 28.30 -13.06 18.11
C PRO A 814 29.75 -12.87 18.57
N LEU A 815 30.28 -11.63 18.51
CA LEU A 815 31.59 -11.28 19.06
C LEU A 815 31.62 -11.30 20.60
N GLN A 816 30.56 -10.86 21.27
CA GLN A 816 30.45 -10.94 22.74
C GLN A 816 30.28 -12.38 23.22
N VAL A 817 29.50 -13.19 22.50
CA VAL A 817 29.40 -14.65 22.73
C VAL A 817 30.78 -15.30 22.66
N VAL A 818 31.57 -14.99 21.62
CA VAL A 818 32.93 -15.54 21.51
C VAL A 818 33.84 -14.99 22.59
N GLN A 819 33.69 -13.73 23.01
CA GLN A 819 34.47 -13.16 24.12
C GLN A 819 34.16 -13.80 25.48
N THR A 820 32.89 -14.08 25.81
CA THR A 820 32.53 -14.76 27.06
C THR A 820 32.98 -16.23 27.08
N LEU A 821 33.01 -16.90 25.91
CA LEU A 821 33.47 -18.29 25.79
C LEU A 821 35.00 -18.45 25.66
N VAL A 822 35.74 -17.43 25.20
CA VAL A 822 37.19 -17.49 24.93
C VAL A 822 38.03 -16.65 25.91
N GLY A 823 37.46 -15.64 26.57
CA GLY A 823 38.25 -14.57 27.21
C GLY A 823 37.63 -13.83 28.39
N GLN A 824 37.43 -14.51 29.52
CA GLN A 824 37.65 -13.90 30.85
C GLN A 824 38.74 -14.58 31.69
N SER A 825 39.32 -15.68 31.20
CA SER A 825 40.39 -16.43 31.88
C SER A 825 41.71 -16.28 31.14
N SER A 826 42.78 -15.95 31.87
CA SER A 826 44.17 -15.92 31.37
C SER A 826 44.81 -17.30 31.25
N ALA A 827 44.09 -18.36 31.65
CA ALA A 827 44.30 -19.73 31.21
C ALA A 827 43.29 -20.05 30.09
N GLY A 828 43.76 -20.67 28.99
CA GLY A 828 42.98 -20.80 27.75
C GLY A 828 41.60 -21.47 27.93
N GLY A 829 40.60 -20.93 27.24
CA GLY A 829 39.19 -21.28 27.41
C GLY A 829 38.86 -22.76 27.24
N VAL A 830 37.93 -23.23 28.07
CA VAL A 830 37.52 -24.65 28.18
C VAL A 830 36.67 -25.12 26.99
N ALA A 831 35.99 -24.20 26.30
CA ALA A 831 35.13 -24.53 25.16
C ALA A 831 35.93 -24.87 23.89
N THR A 832 35.78 -26.09 23.38
CA THR A 832 36.45 -26.49 22.13
C THR A 832 35.74 -25.93 20.89
N MET A 833 36.52 -25.40 19.95
CA MET A 833 36.03 -24.74 18.71
C MET A 833 35.04 -25.62 17.91
N GLY A 834 35.12 -26.94 18.01
CA GLY A 834 34.19 -27.86 17.36
C GLY A 834 32.72 -27.71 17.78
N MET A 835 32.45 -27.33 19.03
CA MET A 835 31.08 -27.17 19.55
C MET A 835 30.41 -25.88 19.07
N ILE A 836 31.18 -24.80 18.89
CA ILE A 836 30.69 -23.48 18.48
C ILE A 836 30.67 -23.35 16.94
N LYS A 837 31.41 -24.23 16.23
CA LYS A 837 31.55 -24.24 14.77
C LYS A 837 30.23 -24.19 13.98
N PRO A 838 29.13 -24.91 14.34
CA PRO A 838 27.88 -24.83 13.59
C PRO A 838 27.24 -23.44 13.67
N TYR A 839 27.11 -22.88 14.89
CA TYR A 839 26.53 -21.55 15.10
C TYR A 839 27.31 -20.47 14.33
N LEU A 840 28.64 -20.44 14.45
CA LEU A 840 29.44 -19.46 13.72
C LEU A 840 29.43 -19.70 12.21
N HIS A 841 29.34 -20.95 11.73
CA HIS A 841 29.25 -21.25 10.31
C HIS A 841 27.95 -20.69 9.70
N ASP A 842 26.82 -20.93 10.34
CA ASP A 842 25.51 -20.56 9.79
C ASP A 842 25.28 -19.04 9.89
N THR A 843 25.69 -18.40 10.99
CA THR A 843 25.69 -16.94 11.09
C THR A 843 26.63 -16.29 10.07
N ILE A 844 27.86 -16.78 9.90
CA ILE A 844 28.81 -16.20 8.93
C ILE A 844 28.37 -16.47 7.48
N THR A 845 27.69 -17.58 7.18
CA THR A 845 27.17 -17.85 5.82
C THR A 845 25.92 -17.04 5.49
N ARG A 846 25.04 -16.77 6.46
CA ARG A 846 23.94 -15.79 6.34
C ARG A 846 24.48 -14.40 6.01
N GLU A 847 25.32 -13.85 6.89
CA GLU A 847 25.97 -12.54 6.74
C GLU A 847 26.73 -12.41 5.40
N ARG A 848 27.52 -13.43 5.03
CA ARG A 848 28.27 -13.40 3.76
C ARG A 848 27.36 -13.46 2.53
N LYS A 849 26.22 -14.13 2.60
CA LYS A 849 25.26 -14.16 1.49
C LYS A 849 24.62 -12.79 1.31
N GLU A 850 24.13 -12.19 2.39
CA GLU A 850 23.51 -10.86 2.37
C GLU A 850 24.52 -9.78 1.95
N ILE A 851 25.75 -9.80 2.46
CA ILE A 851 26.82 -8.91 1.98
C ILE A 851 27.17 -9.15 0.51
N GLN A 852 27.15 -10.40 0.03
CA GLN A 852 27.44 -10.70 -1.38
C GLN A 852 26.30 -10.23 -2.30
N ASP A 853 25.04 -10.43 -1.91
CA ASP A 853 23.89 -10.03 -2.71
C ASP A 853 23.69 -8.50 -2.69
N ASN A 854 23.92 -7.84 -1.56
CA ASN A 854 23.97 -6.38 -1.47
C ASN A 854 25.12 -5.79 -2.31
N ARG A 855 26.32 -6.40 -2.29
CA ARG A 855 27.43 -5.98 -3.18
C ARG A 855 27.10 -6.19 -4.65
N ARG A 856 26.52 -7.34 -5.03
CA ARG A 856 26.04 -7.58 -6.40
C ARG A 856 25.07 -6.50 -6.86
N GLN A 857 24.11 -6.10 -6.00
CA GLN A 857 23.18 -5.00 -6.30
C GLN A 857 23.91 -3.66 -6.44
N ILE A 858 24.78 -3.29 -5.50
CA ILE A 858 25.56 -2.04 -5.56
C ILE A 858 26.43 -1.98 -6.81
N ASP A 859 27.16 -3.04 -7.14
CA ASP A 859 28.03 -3.10 -8.31
C ASP A 859 27.22 -3.06 -9.60
N THR A 860 26.08 -3.76 -9.67
CA THR A 860 25.17 -3.70 -10.83
C THR A 860 24.57 -2.31 -11.02
N LEU A 861 24.09 -1.67 -9.95
CA LEU A 861 23.53 -0.32 -9.99
C LEU A 861 24.58 0.74 -10.30
N ARG A 862 25.83 0.57 -9.83
CA ARG A 862 26.95 1.44 -10.19
C ARG A 862 27.34 1.29 -11.66
N VAL A 863 27.48 0.07 -12.15
CA VAL A 863 27.80 -0.20 -13.56
C VAL A 863 26.71 0.33 -14.48
N ASP A 864 25.41 0.14 -14.17
CA ASP A 864 24.37 0.77 -14.99
C ASP A 864 24.37 2.31 -14.83
N THR A 865 24.58 2.87 -13.63
CA THR A 865 24.65 4.33 -13.45
C THR A 865 25.80 4.97 -14.22
N GLU A 866 27.00 4.37 -14.21
CA GLU A 866 28.14 4.83 -14.99
C GLU A 866 27.91 4.62 -16.49
N LYS A 867 27.30 3.51 -16.90
CA LYS A 867 26.87 3.26 -18.28
C LYS A 867 25.83 4.28 -18.75
N ARG A 868 24.82 4.63 -17.93
CA ARG A 868 23.82 5.67 -18.24
C ARG A 868 24.46 7.05 -18.33
N ARG A 869 25.41 7.39 -17.44
CA ARG A 869 26.16 8.64 -17.50
C ARG A 869 27.05 8.73 -18.75
N ALA A 870 27.69 7.62 -19.13
CA ALA A 870 28.45 7.52 -20.38
C ALA A 870 27.53 7.59 -21.61
N GLU A 871 26.37 6.93 -21.60
CA GLU A 871 25.33 7.05 -22.62
C GLU A 871 24.90 8.52 -22.78
N ILE A 872 24.52 9.21 -21.70
CA ILE A 872 24.14 10.64 -21.72
C ILE A 872 25.28 11.52 -22.28
N ALA A 873 26.53 11.32 -21.84
CA ALA A 873 27.67 12.10 -22.30
C ALA A 873 27.99 11.85 -23.78
N ASP A 874 27.88 10.60 -24.26
CA ASP A 874 28.09 10.25 -25.66
C ASP A 874 26.97 10.79 -26.55
N LEU A 875 25.71 10.70 -26.13
CA LEU A 875 24.55 11.24 -26.85
C LEU A 875 24.62 12.77 -27.01
N GLY A 876 25.15 13.48 -26.02
CA GLY A 876 25.31 14.95 -26.08
C GLY A 876 26.55 15.44 -26.84
N SER A 877 27.49 14.57 -27.22
CA SER A 877 28.81 15.00 -27.75
C SER A 877 29.31 14.29 -29.01
N LYS A 878 28.73 13.15 -29.40
CA LYS A 878 29.18 12.36 -30.56
C LYS A 878 28.04 12.19 -31.58
N PRO A 879 28.29 12.43 -32.89
CA PRO A 879 27.28 12.13 -33.91
C PRO A 879 27.03 10.62 -33.97
N ALA A 880 25.78 10.22 -33.73
CA ALA A 880 25.38 8.82 -33.72
C ALA A 880 25.33 8.25 -35.15
N VAL A 881 25.98 7.11 -35.38
CA VAL A 881 25.98 6.41 -36.67
C VAL A 881 25.00 5.24 -36.60
N PHE A 882 24.00 5.25 -37.48
CA PHE A 882 22.93 4.27 -37.52
C PHE A 882 23.21 3.22 -38.60
N GLN A 883 23.31 1.96 -38.17
CA GLN A 883 23.58 0.80 -39.03
C GLN A 883 22.49 -0.26 -38.95
N ALA A 884 21.47 -0.03 -38.11
CA ALA A 884 20.29 -0.87 -38.09
C ALA A 884 19.58 -0.68 -39.43
N THR A 885 19.84 -1.65 -40.30
CA THR A 885 19.15 -1.89 -41.56
C THR A 885 17.95 -2.81 -41.37
N ARG A 886 17.67 -3.20 -40.12
CA ARG A 886 16.46 -3.85 -39.59
C ARG A 886 15.59 -2.77 -38.92
N CYS A 887 14.27 -2.91 -39.01
CA CYS A 887 13.30 -2.04 -38.34
C CYS A 887 12.88 -2.57 -36.95
N SER A 888 12.64 -1.68 -35.99
CA SER A 888 12.33 -2.04 -34.61
C SER A 888 10.84 -2.35 -34.34
N ASP A 889 9.93 -1.37 -34.26
CA ASP A 889 8.53 -1.62 -33.85
C ASP A 889 7.79 -2.51 -34.84
N CYS A 890 8.22 -2.59 -36.10
CA CYS A 890 7.66 -3.60 -36.96
C CYS A 890 8.57 -4.24 -38.01
N GLY A 891 9.82 -3.90 -38.29
CA GLY A 891 10.78 -4.89 -38.82
C GLY A 891 10.75 -5.41 -40.28
N GLN A 892 10.72 -4.52 -41.27
CA GLN A 892 11.36 -4.79 -42.57
C GLN A 892 12.59 -3.89 -42.71
N GLY A 893 13.46 -4.17 -43.67
CA GLY A 893 14.77 -3.52 -43.65
C GLY A 893 14.77 -2.10 -44.18
N LEU A 894 15.74 -1.26 -43.80
CA LEU A 894 15.71 0.17 -44.07
C LEU A 894 16.03 0.53 -45.52
N ASP A 895 15.07 0.23 -46.37
CA ASP A 895 14.50 1.22 -47.28
C ASP A 895 14.28 2.59 -46.58
N LEU A 896 14.17 3.72 -47.30
CA LEU A 896 14.60 5.02 -46.76
C LEU A 896 13.88 6.27 -47.33
N PRO A 897 13.91 7.46 -46.66
CA PRO A 897 14.67 7.88 -45.46
C PRO A 897 14.28 7.22 -44.15
N ALA A 898 14.89 7.59 -43.04
CA ALA A 898 14.59 6.96 -41.75
C ALA A 898 14.61 7.94 -40.58
N VAL A 899 14.20 7.46 -39.41
CA VAL A 899 13.83 8.17 -38.16
C VAL A 899 14.67 7.75 -36.95
N HIS A 900 15.67 6.91 -37.18
CA HIS A 900 16.86 6.68 -36.38
C HIS A 900 16.91 7.52 -35.09
N PHE A 901 16.51 6.91 -33.99
CA PHE A 901 16.59 7.56 -32.69
C PHE A 901 17.99 7.45 -32.13
N LEU A 902 18.30 8.33 -31.18
CA LEU A 902 19.52 8.23 -30.39
C LEU A 902 19.60 6.91 -29.58
N CYS A 903 18.48 6.23 -29.30
CA CYS A 903 18.47 4.85 -28.77
C CYS A 903 18.86 3.77 -29.80
N LYS A 904 19.20 4.17 -31.05
CA LYS A 904 19.64 3.36 -32.19
C LYS A 904 18.61 2.41 -32.80
N HIS A 905 17.43 2.28 -32.19
CA HIS A 905 16.29 1.71 -32.89
C HIS A 905 16.08 2.51 -34.18
N SER A 906 16.19 1.75 -35.26
CA SER A 906 15.93 2.14 -36.63
C SER A 906 14.87 1.17 -37.13
N PHE A 907 14.07 1.61 -38.11
CA PHE A 907 12.60 1.59 -38.01
C PHE A 907 12.14 1.67 -39.59
N HIS A 908 11.20 2.20 -40.47
CA HIS A 908 9.70 2.31 -40.80
C HIS A 908 8.67 3.62 -40.78
N GLN A 909 8.34 4.43 -41.81
CA GLN A 909 7.51 5.69 -41.71
C GLN A 909 6.10 5.34 -42.14
N ARG A 910 5.58 4.19 -41.76
CA ARG A 910 4.15 3.87 -41.86
C ARG A 910 3.54 3.31 -40.56
N CYS A 911 4.34 3.08 -39.51
CA CYS A 911 3.97 2.44 -38.24
C CYS A 911 4.76 2.92 -37.02
N LEU A 912 5.59 3.98 -37.07
CA LEU A 912 6.25 4.50 -35.84
C LEU A 912 5.23 5.25 -34.94
N ARG A 913 3.94 5.21 -35.31
CA ARG A 913 2.75 5.73 -34.61
C ARG A 913 2.87 7.14 -34.03
N GLY A 914 3.01 8.32 -34.71
CA GLY A 914 2.37 9.15 -35.80
C GLY A 914 2.84 10.63 -35.90
N GLY A 915 2.38 11.40 -36.90
CA GLY A 915 2.60 12.85 -37.03
C GLY A 915 3.99 13.43 -37.37
N GLU A 916 4.03 14.65 -37.93
CA GLU A 916 5.22 15.40 -38.41
C GLU A 916 5.91 16.19 -37.28
N GLY A 917 5.95 15.65 -36.05
CA GLY A 917 6.33 16.39 -34.84
C GLY A 917 7.83 16.50 -34.58
N ASP A 918 8.22 17.39 -33.66
CA ASP A 918 9.53 17.34 -32.99
C ASP A 918 9.49 16.46 -31.72
N GLU A 919 8.32 16.28 -31.09
CA GLU A 919 8.12 15.49 -29.85
C GLU A 919 7.94 13.98 -30.11
N VAL A 920 8.70 13.46 -31.08
CA VAL A 920 8.69 12.05 -31.49
C VAL A 920 9.53 11.21 -30.53
N GLU A 921 8.95 10.14 -29.97
CA GLU A 921 9.70 9.08 -29.29
C GLU A 921 9.71 7.74 -30.03
N CYS A 922 10.64 6.87 -29.61
CA CYS A 922 10.84 5.52 -30.15
C CYS A 922 9.80 4.57 -29.53
N PRO A 923 8.85 3.95 -30.27
CA PRO A 923 7.77 3.14 -29.69
C PRO A 923 8.27 1.98 -28.81
N GLN A 924 9.31 1.25 -29.26
CA GLN A 924 9.96 0.19 -28.47
C GLN A 924 10.69 0.69 -27.19
N CYS A 925 10.76 2.00 -26.99
CA CYS A 925 11.25 2.63 -25.77
C CYS A 925 10.20 3.52 -25.11
N ALA A 926 9.11 3.92 -25.77
CA ALA A 926 8.08 4.82 -25.25
C ALA A 926 7.47 4.25 -23.97
N GLY A 927 6.81 3.09 -24.03
CA GLY A 927 6.28 2.42 -22.83
C GLY A 927 7.32 2.14 -21.73
N GLY A 928 8.62 2.02 -22.07
CA GLY A 928 9.71 1.94 -21.08
C GLY A 928 10.09 3.28 -20.46
N ASN A 929 10.18 4.33 -21.28
CA ASN A 929 10.39 5.72 -20.89
C ASN A 929 9.20 6.23 -20.07
N ASP A 930 7.98 5.83 -20.41
CA ASP A 930 6.74 6.21 -19.73
C ASP A 930 6.56 5.45 -18.42
N LEU A 931 6.98 4.18 -18.34
CA LEU A 931 7.09 3.49 -17.04
C LEU A 931 8.18 4.14 -16.16
N ILE A 932 9.26 4.65 -16.74
CA ILE A 932 10.27 5.48 -16.03
C ILE A 932 9.73 6.87 -15.68
N ARG A 933 8.88 7.48 -16.52
CA ARG A 933 8.21 8.76 -16.22
C ARG A 933 7.23 8.58 -15.09
N LYS A 934 6.31 7.62 -15.17
CA LYS A 934 5.39 7.23 -14.09
C LYS A 934 6.17 6.88 -12.82
N MET A 935 7.31 6.19 -12.88
CA MET A 935 8.16 5.98 -11.69
C MET A 935 8.82 7.26 -11.14
N ARG A 936 9.23 8.20 -11.99
CA ARG A 936 9.78 9.52 -11.59
C ARG A 936 8.71 10.47 -11.09
N GLU A 937 7.53 10.41 -11.68
CA GLU A 937 6.31 11.01 -11.20
C GLU A 937 6.04 10.38 -9.82
N GLU A 938 5.96 9.05 -9.64
CA GLU A 938 5.71 8.37 -8.36
C GLU A 938 6.69 8.79 -7.26
N GLN A 939 7.93 9.07 -7.62
CA GLN A 939 8.99 9.55 -6.72
C GLN A 939 8.78 11.02 -6.36
N ARG A 940 8.60 11.90 -7.36
CA ARG A 940 8.14 13.29 -7.15
C ARG A 940 6.82 13.33 -6.38
N LYS A 941 5.99 12.29 -6.51
CA LYS A 941 4.68 12.08 -5.90
C LYS A 941 4.69 11.16 -4.68
N ALA A 942 5.87 10.85 -4.18
CA ALA A 942 6.13 10.44 -2.81
C ALA A 942 6.71 11.62 -1.99
N ALA A 943 7.38 12.60 -2.64
CA ALA A 943 7.96 13.81 -2.03
C ALA A 943 7.00 14.67 -1.17
N GLU A 944 6.03 15.39 -1.76
CA GLU A 944 5.07 16.23 -1.02
C GLU A 944 4.28 15.45 0.07
N LYS A 945 4.05 14.12 -0.05
CA LYS A 945 3.36 13.23 0.93
C LYS A 945 4.26 12.79 2.09
N HIS A 946 4.95 13.73 2.73
CA HIS A 946 5.88 13.49 3.85
C HIS A 946 5.32 12.64 5.00
N ASP A 947 4.00 12.51 5.14
CA ASP A 947 3.37 11.73 6.22
C ASP A 947 3.19 10.24 5.88
N LEU A 948 3.16 9.85 4.60
CA LEU A 948 3.25 8.43 4.22
C LEU A 948 4.60 7.86 4.65
N PHE A 949 5.67 8.65 4.46
CA PHE A 949 7.01 8.36 4.96
C PHE A 949 7.03 8.23 6.50
N LYS A 950 6.37 9.14 7.24
CA LYS A 950 6.28 9.05 8.71
C LYS A 950 5.56 7.77 9.16
N ILE A 951 4.46 7.40 8.49
CA ILE A 951 3.70 6.19 8.80
C ILE A 951 4.53 4.92 8.54
N GLU A 952 5.28 4.84 7.43
CA GLU A 952 6.19 3.70 7.17
C GLU A 952 7.37 3.68 8.16
N LEU A 953 7.89 4.85 8.55
CA LEU A 953 9.01 4.98 9.50
C LEU A 953 8.61 4.60 10.94
N GLU A 954 7.41 4.98 11.38
CA GLU A 954 6.84 4.58 12.67
C GLU A 954 6.59 3.06 12.73
N GLY A 955 6.18 2.46 11.61
CA GLY A 955 5.85 1.03 11.50
C GLY A 955 7.02 0.08 11.21
N SER A 956 8.21 0.56 10.86
CA SER A 956 9.36 -0.29 10.51
C SER A 956 10.34 -0.52 11.66
N GLU A 957 10.84 -1.76 11.79
CA GLU A 957 11.86 -2.16 12.76
C GLU A 957 13.23 -1.55 12.39
N ASP A 958 13.72 -1.79 11.16
CA ASP A 958 14.86 -1.05 10.60
C ASP A 958 14.41 0.29 10.03
N ARG A 959 14.34 1.27 10.92
CA ARG A 959 14.07 2.67 10.60
C ARG A 959 15.11 3.28 9.67
N PHE A 960 16.38 2.87 9.77
CA PHE A 960 17.45 3.44 8.93
C PHE A 960 17.35 2.94 7.49
N GLY A 961 17.11 1.64 7.29
CA GLY A 961 16.84 1.06 5.97
C GLY A 961 15.60 1.67 5.31
N THR A 962 14.55 1.99 6.07
CA THR A 962 13.37 2.72 5.56
C THR A 962 13.72 4.16 5.15
N VAL A 963 14.46 4.92 5.97
CA VAL A 963 14.94 6.27 5.56
C VAL A 963 15.82 6.19 4.31
N ALA A 964 16.76 5.24 4.24
CA ALA A 964 17.64 5.07 3.08
C ALA A 964 16.87 4.70 1.81
N ARG A 965 15.81 3.87 1.92
CA ARG A 965 14.91 3.52 0.81
C ARG A 965 14.12 4.72 0.28
N TRP A 966 13.60 5.56 1.18
CA TRP A 966 12.86 6.76 0.80
C TRP A 966 13.76 7.88 0.27
N PHE A 967 14.97 8.04 0.82
CA PHE A 967 15.99 8.95 0.27
C PHE A 967 16.47 8.50 -1.11
N GLY A 968 16.73 7.19 -1.30
CA GLY A 968 17.08 6.61 -2.60
C GLY A 968 15.96 6.68 -3.66
N ARG A 969 14.74 7.08 -3.27
CA ARG A 969 13.61 7.40 -4.15
C ARG A 969 13.48 8.91 -4.45
N GLY A 970 14.44 9.76 -4.09
CA GLY A 970 14.44 11.19 -4.42
C GLY A 970 13.37 12.03 -3.70
N VAL A 971 12.70 11.46 -2.69
CA VAL A 971 11.54 12.07 -2.00
C VAL A 971 11.91 13.38 -1.28
N MET A 972 13.15 13.53 -0.84
CA MET A 972 13.59 14.67 -0.02
C MET A 972 14.21 15.82 -0.84
N ASP A 973 14.24 15.71 -2.17
CA ASP A 973 14.73 16.77 -3.06
C ASP A 973 13.61 17.80 -3.30
N GLY A 974 13.69 18.94 -2.61
CA GLY A 974 12.64 19.96 -2.59
C GLY A 974 12.42 20.69 -3.93
N GLN A 975 11.19 21.19 -4.14
CA GLN A 975 10.78 21.94 -5.34
C GLN A 975 11.63 23.20 -5.57
N ASN A 976 12.66 23.10 -6.41
CA ASN A 976 13.41 24.26 -6.91
C ASN A 976 14.13 23.92 -8.22
N ASN A 977 13.39 23.92 -9.34
CA ASN A 977 13.82 24.27 -10.70
C ASN A 977 12.70 23.95 -11.72
N ASP A 978 11.73 24.86 -11.86
CA ASP A 978 11.02 25.02 -13.14
C ASP A 978 11.94 25.83 -14.07
N ALA A 979 12.84 25.13 -14.77
CA ALA A 979 13.72 25.70 -15.79
C ALA A 979 14.19 24.62 -16.77
N ASP A 980 13.81 24.79 -18.04
CA ASP A 980 14.43 24.27 -19.27
C ASP A 980 14.91 22.80 -19.29
N ILE A 981 13.98 21.87 -19.55
CA ILE A 981 13.97 21.06 -20.80
C ILE A 981 12.52 20.95 -21.27
#